data_AF-A0A418W1A4-F1
#
_entry.id   AF-A0A418W1A4-F1
#
_cell.length_a   1.000
_cell.length_b   1.000
_cell.length_c   1.000
_cell.angle_alpha   90.00
_cell.angle_beta   90.00
_cell.angle_gamma   90.00
#
_symmetry.space_group_name_H-M   'P 1'
#
loop_
_entity.id
_entity.type
_entity.pdbx_description
1 polymer ?
#
loop_
_entity_poly.entity_id
_entity_poly.type
_entity_poly.pdbx_seq_one_letter_code
_entity_poly.pdbx_strand_id
1 'polypeptide(L)'
;MPKHVLRRHRATAPRRASVTGKTALSPILRSGIVGLMIACGVVTADLADAQSPARAPQPPTLLTADQVMFDETNNLVTATGNVELAQGKRTVRADKITYNQKTKIVTATGAIRLVEPSGEITFADYAELTDDLKDVFIENVRVLMIDNSRMVGNEGQRRDGKITKVSRGVYSPCELCKSDPNKAPLWQIRAVRVVHDNEEHEVRYQDATMEFFGIPFFYTPYLSHADPSVDRKSGFLTPSFGNSSDLGAILKTRYYWDIGGNQDATFEVSGFSKQGLLLGGNYRKRFENGRLELDGAITQGELPNGPATGAPKDKRLRGYAAARGLFDINDTWRAGFDVKKASDETFLRRYYDVRDDYLTSKVFVEGFRGRNYAALAAFGFQDLRYGNTTPEPIALPTARYNALGEPGSLFGGRWSLDSSLLAITRPNDAGPNSRRVMVQPGWQRDIVSNVGFITTLSANVLAAGYSADHFNTTDPTTRGSSDVSRFRFFPQGQVMVRYPFVRYGQSSQQLIEPIVQATVAPKLPNGKIFPNEDSVDVEFDEVNLLTPNRYTGIDRLDDGMRVTYGLRTAYYGYKQGSASLFLGQSHRLTDSSGFKVGSGLEDHVSDYVGRLDLQPAEWLDVNYGFRIDHDTLKPRRHSLNASAGVPLLRLGTSYTFVDQTTSRTATTLDRVEQATFSLNSNFVQNWGLGISHVQAMEPQPGPRSTLATLTYGDECLIFQTILRRDFTTSSNGVKDGNTLFFRFVFKNVGEFKTPSISMNFLGNSATTGQ
;
A
#
# COMPACT_ATOMS: atom_id res chain seq x y z
N MET A 1 40.28 -12.50 15.91
CA MET A 1 41.42 -12.17 15.02
C MET A 1 40.91 -12.08 13.60
N PRO A 2 41.24 -11.04 12.82
CA PRO A 2 40.98 -9.62 13.07
C PRO A 2 39.82 -9.15 12.15
N LYS A 3 38.66 -8.67 12.63
CA LYS A 3 38.35 -7.35 13.22
C LYS A 3 39.06 -6.16 12.53
N HIS A 4 38.44 -5.63 11.46
CA HIS A 4 38.66 -4.24 11.04
C HIS A 4 37.53 -3.35 11.56
N VAL A 5 37.93 -2.42 12.43
CA VAL A 5 37.13 -1.37 13.06
C VAL A 5 37.27 -0.12 12.18
N LEU A 6 36.15 0.40 11.67
CA LEU A 6 36.11 1.73 11.03
C LEU A 6 35.42 2.72 11.98
N ARG A 7 36.27 3.51 12.65
CA ARG A 7 35.93 4.76 13.36
C ARG A 7 35.30 5.74 12.36
N ARG A 8 34.10 6.23 12.63
CA ARG A 8 33.58 7.47 12.01
C ARG A 8 33.85 8.65 12.91
N HIS A 9 34.58 9.62 12.36
CA HIS A 9 34.92 10.91 12.96
C HIS A 9 33.67 11.76 13.25
N ARG A 10 33.62 12.30 14.46
CA ARG A 10 32.79 13.46 14.81
C ARG A 10 33.35 14.70 14.13
N ALA A 11 32.58 15.30 13.23
CA ALA A 11 32.81 16.66 12.76
C ALA A 11 32.01 17.63 13.66
N THR A 12 32.74 18.49 14.36
CA THR A 12 32.26 19.62 15.14
C THR A 12 31.76 20.72 14.22
N ALA A 13 30.49 21.11 14.36
CA ALA A 13 29.93 22.31 13.72
C ALA A 13 30.16 23.55 14.61
N PRO A 14 30.46 24.74 14.04
CA PRO A 14 30.74 25.93 14.82
C PRO A 14 29.45 26.65 15.25
N ARG A 15 29.49 27.16 16.49
CA ARG A 15 28.56 28.13 17.06
C ARG A 15 28.49 29.39 16.21
N ARG A 16 27.27 29.87 15.90
CA ARG A 16 27.03 31.29 15.60
C ARG A 16 25.87 31.83 16.43
N ALA A 17 26.06 33.08 16.81
CA ALA A 17 25.50 33.75 17.96
C ALA A 17 24.06 34.23 17.78
N SER A 18 23.41 34.37 18.93
CA SER A 18 22.15 35.06 19.18
C SER A 18 22.19 36.53 18.76
N VAL A 19 21.16 36.98 18.05
CA VAL A 19 20.72 38.38 18.10
C VAL A 19 19.23 38.40 18.43
N THR A 20 18.96 39.01 19.58
CA THR A 20 17.67 39.40 20.13
C THR A 20 17.05 40.56 19.33
N GLY A 21 15.75 40.46 19.03
CA GLY A 21 14.91 41.56 18.59
C GLY A 21 13.44 41.26 18.87
N LYS A 22 12.94 41.71 20.03
CA LYS A 22 11.51 41.84 20.35
C LYS A 22 10.92 42.94 19.46
N THR A 23 9.74 42.78 18.87
CA THR A 23 8.40 43.33 19.25
C THR A 23 7.66 43.56 17.91
N ALA A 24 6.36 43.56 17.72
CA ALA A 24 5.15 43.14 18.43
C ALA A 24 3.99 43.26 17.41
N LEU A 25 2.91 42.50 17.64
CA LEU A 25 1.49 42.81 17.36
C LEU A 25 1.02 43.19 15.93
N SER A 26 0.17 42.29 15.44
CA SER A 26 -0.90 42.32 14.43
C SER A 26 -1.91 43.51 14.49
N PRO A 27 -3.06 43.52 13.76
CA PRO A 27 -3.44 43.06 12.40
C PRO A 27 -4.25 44.16 11.63
N ILE A 28 -4.89 43.78 10.49
CA ILE A 28 -6.22 44.23 9.98
C ILE A 28 -6.26 44.82 8.55
N LEU A 29 -7.04 44.11 7.72
CA LEU A 29 -7.91 44.49 6.58
C LEU A 29 -7.56 45.71 5.70
N ARG A 30 -7.62 45.55 4.38
CA ARG A 30 -8.83 45.82 3.56
C ARG A 30 -8.58 45.60 2.06
N SER A 31 -9.65 45.15 1.43
CA SER A 31 -9.94 45.06 0.01
C SER A 31 -9.74 46.38 -0.75
N GLY A 32 -9.50 46.29 -2.07
CA GLY A 32 -10.09 47.25 -3.02
C GLY A 32 -9.18 47.85 -4.11
N ILE A 33 -9.53 47.50 -5.35
CA ILE A 33 -9.65 48.39 -6.54
C ILE A 33 -8.35 48.83 -7.24
N VAL A 34 -8.21 48.26 -8.46
CA VAL A 34 -7.93 48.92 -9.75
C VAL A 34 -7.28 50.31 -9.69
N GLY A 35 -6.00 50.37 -10.02
CA GLY A 35 -5.29 51.58 -10.40
C GLY A 35 -4.57 51.38 -11.73
N LEU A 36 -5.21 51.83 -12.80
CA LEU A 36 -4.61 51.98 -14.13
C LEU A 36 -3.57 53.11 -14.06
N MET A 37 -2.29 52.79 -14.14
CA MET A 37 -1.23 53.79 -14.35
C MET A 37 -0.50 53.49 -15.66
N ILE A 38 -0.78 54.35 -16.63
CA ILE A 38 -0.03 54.56 -17.86
C ILE A 38 1.32 55.15 -17.45
N ALA A 39 2.40 54.38 -17.61
CA ALA A 39 3.76 54.89 -17.54
C ALA A 39 4.39 54.72 -18.92
N CYS A 40 4.54 55.85 -19.61
CA CYS A 40 5.35 56.02 -20.80
C CYS A 40 6.82 55.72 -20.44
N GLY A 41 7.30 54.54 -20.83
CA GLY A 41 8.72 54.18 -20.77
C GLY A 41 9.32 54.29 -22.16
N VAL A 42 10.16 55.30 -22.36
CA VAL A 42 11.00 55.51 -23.54
C VAL A 42 11.87 54.28 -23.76
N VAL A 43 11.72 53.62 -24.91
CA VAL A 43 12.59 52.53 -25.35
C VAL A 43 13.88 53.16 -25.85
N THR A 44 14.91 53.19 -25.00
CA THR A 44 16.29 53.33 -25.47
C THR A 44 16.71 51.99 -26.04
N ALA A 45 16.83 51.92 -27.36
CA ALA A 45 17.45 50.80 -28.04
C ALA A 45 18.96 50.84 -27.75
N ASP A 46 19.38 50.12 -26.71
CA ASP A 46 20.78 49.70 -26.60
C ASP A 46 21.00 48.63 -27.68
N LEU A 47 21.83 48.97 -28.65
CA LEU A 47 22.43 48.04 -29.59
C LEU A 47 23.38 47.14 -28.80
N ALA A 48 22.83 46.12 -28.15
CA ALA A 48 23.61 45.00 -27.65
C ALA A 48 24.10 44.23 -28.87
N ASP A 49 25.38 44.43 -29.17
CA ASP A 49 26.16 43.67 -30.14
C ASP A 49 25.95 42.18 -29.84
N ALA A 50 25.26 41.49 -30.75
CA ALA A 50 24.99 40.07 -30.64
C ALA A 50 26.32 39.32 -30.85
N GLN A 51 27.12 39.24 -29.79
CA GLN A 51 28.19 38.25 -29.71
C GLN A 51 27.53 36.89 -29.85
N SER A 52 27.75 36.28 -31.03
CA SER A 52 27.48 34.87 -31.25
C SER A 52 28.04 34.08 -30.05
N PRO A 53 27.26 33.21 -29.40
CA PRO A 53 27.77 32.46 -28.26
C PRO A 53 29.03 31.71 -28.71
N ALA A 54 30.16 32.04 -28.12
CA ALA A 54 31.42 31.37 -28.39
C ALA A 54 31.22 29.86 -28.19
N ARG A 55 31.45 29.09 -29.26
CA ARG A 55 31.42 27.63 -29.26
C ARG A 55 32.29 27.17 -28.09
N ALA A 56 31.69 26.50 -27.10
CA ALA A 56 32.43 25.94 -25.98
C ALA A 56 33.61 25.11 -26.52
N PRO A 57 34.81 25.16 -25.88
CA PRO A 57 35.97 24.43 -26.37
C PRO A 57 35.62 22.94 -26.48
N GLN A 58 35.62 22.42 -27.72
CA GLN A 58 35.44 21.00 -27.95
C GLN A 58 36.62 20.28 -27.27
N PRO A 59 36.37 19.26 -26.42
CA PRO A 59 37.46 18.51 -25.81
C PRO A 59 38.36 17.91 -26.90
N PRO A 60 39.69 17.88 -26.69
CA PRO A 60 40.63 17.36 -27.68
C PRO A 60 40.30 15.90 -28.00
N THR A 61 40.33 15.56 -29.29
CA THR A 61 40.12 14.20 -29.77
C THR A 61 41.43 13.41 -29.62
N LEU A 62 41.41 12.36 -28.83
CA LEU A 62 42.52 11.43 -28.68
C LEU A 62 42.37 10.30 -29.71
N LEU A 63 43.40 10.07 -30.53
CA LEU A 63 43.46 8.98 -31.51
C LEU A 63 44.58 8.01 -31.11
N THR A 64 44.24 6.72 -31.03
CA THR A 64 45.20 5.62 -30.89
C THR A 64 44.96 4.61 -32.02
N ALA A 65 46.02 4.14 -32.66
CA ALA A 65 45.96 3.14 -33.74
C ALA A 65 47.32 2.45 -33.91
N ASP A 66 47.34 1.28 -34.55
CA ASP A 66 48.58 0.57 -34.87
C ASP A 66 49.40 1.30 -35.94
N GLN A 67 48.73 1.91 -36.92
CA GLN A 67 49.36 2.70 -37.98
C GLN A 67 48.51 3.93 -38.35
N VAL A 68 49.16 5.07 -38.58
CA VAL A 68 48.54 6.30 -39.09
C VAL A 68 49.31 6.77 -40.33
N MET A 69 48.60 6.94 -41.45
CA MET A 69 49.11 7.47 -42.72
C MET A 69 48.48 8.82 -43.05
N PHE A 70 49.31 9.75 -43.51
CA PHE A 70 48.89 11.07 -43.99
C PHE A 70 49.11 11.16 -45.50
N ASP A 71 48.04 11.32 -46.26
CA ASP A 71 48.09 11.66 -47.68
C ASP A 71 47.82 13.16 -47.84
N GLU A 72 48.90 13.93 -47.93
CA GLU A 72 48.83 15.39 -48.07
C GLU A 72 48.22 15.84 -49.41
N THR A 73 48.35 15.03 -50.47
CA THR A 73 47.85 15.36 -51.81
C THR A 73 46.32 15.32 -51.82
N ASN A 74 45.75 14.26 -51.24
CA ASN A 74 44.30 14.06 -51.15
C ASN A 74 43.68 14.63 -49.88
N ASN A 75 44.50 15.19 -48.96
CA ASN A 75 44.08 15.72 -47.66
C ASN A 75 43.35 14.67 -46.81
N LEU A 76 43.92 13.47 -46.73
CA LEU A 76 43.28 12.28 -46.18
C LEU A 76 44.17 11.66 -45.09
N VAL A 77 43.62 11.49 -43.88
CA VAL A 77 44.31 10.85 -42.75
C VAL A 77 43.70 9.48 -42.55
N THR A 78 44.51 8.42 -42.67
CA THR A 78 44.03 7.04 -42.51
C THR A 78 44.70 6.40 -41.30
N ALA A 79 43.89 5.98 -40.32
CA ALA A 79 44.32 5.17 -39.20
C ALA A 79 43.84 3.71 -39.42
N THR A 80 44.71 2.73 -39.18
CA THR A 80 44.42 1.30 -39.36
C THR A 80 44.97 0.48 -38.21
N GLY A 81 44.22 -0.55 -37.83
CA GLY A 81 44.57 -1.49 -36.75
C GLY A 81 44.19 -0.93 -35.37
N ASN A 82 43.25 -1.62 -34.71
CA ASN A 82 42.76 -1.31 -33.36
C ASN A 82 42.50 0.18 -33.12
N VAL A 83 41.87 0.86 -34.08
CA VAL A 83 41.71 2.31 -34.04
C VAL A 83 40.72 2.68 -32.94
N GLU A 84 41.13 3.57 -32.04
CA GLU A 84 40.32 4.13 -30.98
C GLU A 84 40.37 5.67 -31.02
N LEU A 85 39.20 6.28 -31.18
CA LEU A 85 38.98 7.71 -31.08
C LEU A 85 38.19 8.01 -29.80
N ALA A 86 38.71 8.88 -28.95
CA ALA A 86 38.01 9.33 -27.74
C ALA A 86 37.85 10.85 -27.76
N GLN A 87 36.62 11.33 -27.57
CA GLN A 87 36.31 12.76 -27.46
C GLN A 87 35.36 12.97 -26.27
N GLY A 88 35.89 13.52 -25.17
CA GLY A 88 35.15 13.64 -23.92
C GLY A 88 34.75 12.28 -23.35
N LYS A 89 33.45 12.01 -23.24
CA LYS A 89 32.90 10.71 -22.78
C LYS A 89 32.55 9.75 -23.92
N ARG A 90 32.69 10.18 -25.17
CA ARG A 90 32.35 9.40 -26.36
C ARG A 90 33.60 8.67 -26.86
N THR A 91 33.47 7.38 -27.16
CA THR A 91 34.57 6.57 -27.71
C THR A 91 34.10 5.81 -28.94
N VAL A 92 34.85 5.89 -30.03
CA VAL A 92 34.65 5.12 -31.26
C VAL A 92 35.81 4.16 -31.43
N ARG A 93 35.52 2.88 -31.63
CA ARG A 93 36.51 1.88 -32.05
C ARG A 93 36.15 1.34 -33.43
N ALA A 94 37.16 1.10 -34.27
CA ALA A 94 36.99 0.49 -35.60
C ALA A 94 38.31 -0.13 -36.10
N ASP A 95 38.24 -0.95 -37.16
CA ASP A 95 39.43 -1.53 -37.79
C ASP A 95 40.21 -0.50 -38.61
N LYS A 96 39.48 0.41 -39.28
CA LYS A 96 40.04 1.50 -40.08
C LYS A 96 39.19 2.76 -39.97
N ILE A 97 39.84 3.91 -39.79
CA ILE A 97 39.20 5.23 -39.80
C ILE A 97 39.92 6.14 -40.78
N THR A 98 39.16 6.81 -41.65
CA THR A 98 39.67 7.71 -42.67
C THR A 98 39.06 9.10 -42.48
N TYR A 99 39.87 10.13 -42.28
CA TYR A 99 39.41 11.51 -42.16
C TYR A 99 39.78 12.30 -43.41
N ASN A 100 38.78 12.79 -44.13
CA ASN A 100 38.95 13.70 -45.26
C ASN A 100 38.89 15.14 -44.76
N GLN A 101 40.01 15.84 -44.78
CA GLN A 101 40.11 17.19 -44.23
C GLN A 101 39.40 18.25 -45.09
N LYS A 102 39.15 17.98 -46.38
CA LYS A 102 38.41 18.86 -47.30
C LYS A 102 36.90 18.80 -47.03
N THR A 103 36.34 17.60 -46.95
CA THR A 103 34.89 17.41 -46.74
C THR A 103 34.51 17.41 -45.26
N LYS A 104 35.49 17.33 -44.34
CA LYS A 104 35.28 17.19 -42.89
C LYS A 104 34.51 15.92 -42.51
N ILE A 105 34.61 14.87 -43.33
CA ILE A 105 33.96 13.58 -43.11
C ILE A 105 34.99 12.58 -42.57
N VAL A 106 34.61 11.88 -41.51
CA VAL A 106 35.32 10.74 -40.91
C VAL A 106 34.59 9.46 -41.29
N THR A 107 35.22 8.58 -42.05
CA THR A 107 34.69 7.27 -42.43
C THR A 107 35.32 6.19 -41.57
N ALA A 108 34.51 5.49 -40.78
CA ALA A 108 34.92 4.31 -40.03
C ALA A 108 34.41 3.05 -40.71
N THR A 109 35.25 2.02 -40.77
CA THR A 109 34.94 0.74 -41.42
C THR A 109 35.48 -0.41 -40.57
N GLY A 110 34.69 -1.48 -40.42
CA GLY A 110 35.09 -2.71 -39.73
C GLY A 110 34.91 -2.63 -38.21
N ALA A 111 34.12 -3.58 -37.67
CA ALA A 111 33.85 -3.77 -36.24
C ALA A 111 33.62 -2.48 -35.44
N ILE A 112 32.79 -1.57 -35.97
CA ILE A 112 32.61 -0.25 -35.38
C ILE A 112 31.86 -0.39 -34.06
N ARG A 113 32.37 0.24 -33.00
CA ARG A 113 31.74 0.33 -31.68
C ARG A 113 31.82 1.77 -31.17
N LEU A 114 30.67 2.42 -31.09
CA LEU A 114 30.49 3.76 -30.55
C LEU A 114 29.83 3.65 -29.17
N VAL A 115 30.51 4.15 -28.14
CA VAL A 115 29.96 4.27 -26.78
C VAL A 115 29.59 5.73 -26.53
N GLU A 116 28.34 5.95 -26.16
CA GLU A 116 27.79 7.28 -25.91
C GLU A 116 27.91 7.70 -24.43
N PRO A 117 27.91 9.01 -24.14
CA PRO A 117 27.86 9.50 -22.76
C PRO A 117 26.62 9.06 -21.97
N SER A 118 25.51 8.71 -22.65
CA SER A 118 24.30 8.16 -22.03
C SER A 118 24.48 6.72 -21.54
N GLY A 119 25.53 6.02 -22.00
CA GLY A 119 25.78 4.61 -21.71
C GLY A 119 25.30 3.64 -22.79
N GLU A 120 24.58 4.13 -23.81
CA GLU A 120 24.22 3.35 -25.00
C GLU A 120 25.46 2.96 -25.81
N ILE A 121 25.40 1.78 -26.44
CA ILE A 121 26.46 1.28 -27.31
C ILE A 121 25.88 1.01 -28.70
N THR A 122 26.43 1.67 -29.72
CA THR A 122 26.07 1.46 -31.12
C THR A 122 27.17 0.67 -31.82
N PHE A 123 26.77 -0.36 -32.56
CA PHE A 123 27.63 -1.17 -33.42
C PHE A 123 27.23 -0.99 -34.87
N ALA A 124 28.22 -1.07 -35.76
CA ALA A 124 28.03 -0.90 -37.20
C ALA A 124 29.14 -1.56 -38.01
N ASP A 125 28.88 -1.76 -39.30
CA ASP A 125 29.88 -2.29 -40.22
C ASP A 125 30.57 -1.15 -41.01
N TYR A 126 29.81 -0.09 -41.32
CA TYR A 126 30.27 1.14 -41.98
C TYR A 126 29.61 2.37 -41.32
N ALA A 127 30.38 3.43 -41.09
CA ALA A 127 29.85 4.70 -40.60
C ALA A 127 30.55 5.90 -41.24
N GLU A 128 29.77 6.88 -41.69
CA GLU A 128 30.22 8.22 -42.07
C GLU A 128 29.83 9.20 -40.97
N LEU A 129 30.81 9.87 -40.41
CA LEU A 129 30.70 10.80 -39.28
C LEU A 129 31.14 12.20 -39.73
N THR A 130 30.54 13.24 -39.18
CA THR A 130 31.10 14.60 -39.25
C THR A 130 32.34 14.75 -38.35
N ASP A 131 33.13 15.79 -38.56
CA ASP A 131 34.34 16.07 -37.75
C ASP A 131 34.05 16.28 -36.25
N ASP A 132 32.83 16.67 -35.89
CA ASP A 132 32.35 16.78 -34.52
C ASP A 132 31.66 15.51 -33.99
N LEU A 133 31.69 14.41 -34.76
CA LEU A 133 31.17 13.09 -34.43
C LEU A 133 29.68 13.09 -34.03
N LYS A 134 28.89 14.05 -34.50
CA LYS A 134 27.46 14.19 -34.13
C LYS A 134 26.51 13.61 -35.15
N ASP A 135 26.77 13.84 -36.43
CA ASP A 135 25.96 13.32 -37.51
C ASP A 135 26.60 12.05 -38.02
N VAL A 136 25.79 11.00 -38.10
CA VAL A 136 26.28 9.67 -38.47
C VAL A 136 25.34 9.03 -39.46
N PHE A 137 25.86 8.65 -40.62
CA PHE A 137 25.20 7.67 -41.49
C PHE A 137 25.83 6.30 -41.25
N ILE A 138 25.02 5.30 -40.97
CA ILE A 138 25.46 3.98 -40.51
C ILE A 138 24.77 2.91 -41.35
N GLU A 139 25.54 1.93 -41.84
CA GLU A 139 24.99 0.70 -42.41
C GLU A 139 25.01 -0.43 -41.37
N ASN A 140 23.94 -1.22 -41.34
CA ASN A 140 23.72 -2.34 -40.41
C ASN A 140 23.87 -1.92 -38.93
N VAL A 141 23.11 -0.90 -38.52
CA VAL A 141 23.15 -0.36 -37.16
C VAL A 141 22.57 -1.36 -36.14
N ARG A 142 23.27 -1.54 -35.03
CA ARG A 142 22.83 -2.34 -33.87
C ARG A 142 23.07 -1.53 -32.60
N VAL A 143 22.03 -1.20 -31.86
CA VAL A 143 22.08 -0.37 -30.65
C VAL A 143 21.73 -1.24 -29.44
N LEU A 144 22.56 -1.15 -28.39
CA LEU A 144 22.30 -1.70 -27.06
C LEU A 144 22.06 -0.54 -26.09
N MET A 145 20.86 -0.51 -25.51
CA MET A 145 20.42 0.50 -24.56
C MET A 145 20.86 0.15 -23.12
N ILE A 146 20.72 1.13 -22.21
CA ILE A 146 21.14 1.02 -20.81
C ILE A 146 20.37 -0.03 -19.98
N ASP A 147 19.17 -0.39 -20.41
CA ASP A 147 18.30 -1.41 -19.80
C ASP A 147 18.45 -2.78 -20.47
N ASN A 148 19.48 -2.96 -21.29
CA ASN A 148 19.73 -4.11 -22.17
C ASN A 148 18.72 -4.28 -23.33
N SER A 149 17.87 -3.29 -23.60
CA SER A 149 17.04 -3.29 -24.80
C SER A 149 17.90 -3.16 -26.07
N ARG A 150 17.46 -3.82 -27.14
CA ARG A 150 18.19 -3.87 -28.42
C ARG A 150 17.35 -3.23 -29.52
N MET A 151 18.01 -2.46 -30.38
CA MET A 151 17.44 -1.92 -31.61
C MET A 151 18.37 -2.22 -32.79
N VAL A 152 17.88 -2.81 -33.86
CA VAL A 152 18.68 -3.14 -35.06
C VAL A 152 18.00 -2.63 -36.31
N GLY A 153 18.75 -2.30 -37.36
CA GLY A 153 18.19 -2.00 -38.68
C GLY A 153 19.26 -1.88 -39.77
N ASN A 154 18.81 -1.77 -41.02
CA ASN A 154 19.72 -1.78 -42.17
C ASN A 154 20.48 -0.46 -42.33
N GLU A 155 19.86 0.63 -41.93
CA GLU A 155 20.40 1.98 -42.08
C GLU A 155 20.06 2.78 -40.83
N GLY A 156 21.07 3.45 -40.28
CA GLY A 156 20.96 4.36 -39.15
C GLY A 156 21.37 5.76 -39.58
N GLN A 157 20.53 6.75 -39.32
CA GLN A 157 20.90 8.16 -39.44
C GLN A 157 20.80 8.82 -38.08
N ARG A 158 21.93 9.33 -37.58
CA ARG A 158 21.99 10.19 -36.41
C ARG A 158 22.07 11.65 -36.86
N ARG A 159 21.22 12.51 -36.30
CA ARG A 159 21.29 13.97 -36.50
C ARG A 159 21.47 14.71 -35.17
N ASP A 160 22.35 15.72 -35.19
CA ASP A 160 22.70 16.59 -34.07
C ASP A 160 23.20 15.84 -32.83
N GLY A 161 23.60 14.58 -32.99
CA GLY A 161 23.98 13.70 -31.88
C GLY A 161 22.81 13.33 -30.94
N LYS A 162 21.56 13.60 -31.31
CA LYS A 162 20.37 13.48 -30.44
C LYS A 162 19.31 12.51 -30.97
N ILE A 163 19.06 12.53 -32.27
CA ILE A 163 18.00 11.73 -32.90
C ILE A 163 18.65 10.61 -33.68
N THR A 164 18.31 9.35 -33.34
CA THR A 164 18.74 8.17 -34.09
C THR A 164 17.55 7.60 -34.85
N LYS A 165 17.57 7.72 -36.17
CA LYS A 165 16.57 7.13 -37.07
C LYS A 165 17.12 5.81 -37.60
N VAL A 166 16.34 4.74 -37.44
CA VAL A 166 16.67 3.41 -37.92
C VAL A 166 15.64 2.97 -38.93
N SER A 167 16.05 2.74 -40.17
CA SER A 167 15.19 2.27 -41.26
C SER A 167 15.06 0.76 -41.23
N ARG A 168 13.83 0.25 -41.44
CA ARG A 168 13.48 -1.18 -41.31
C ARG A 168 13.97 -1.75 -39.97
N GLY A 169 13.65 -1.03 -38.90
CA GLY A 169 14.16 -1.31 -37.57
C GLY A 169 13.38 -2.39 -36.82
N VAL A 170 14.07 -3.09 -35.92
CA VAL A 170 13.50 -4.05 -34.97
C VAL A 170 13.94 -3.66 -33.57
N TYR A 171 12.99 -3.56 -32.64
CA TYR A 171 13.24 -3.31 -31.22
C TYR A 171 12.78 -4.48 -30.37
N SER A 172 13.57 -4.87 -29.37
CA SER A 172 13.15 -5.84 -28.34
C SER A 172 13.93 -5.65 -27.04
N PRO A 173 13.26 -5.67 -25.87
CA PRO A 173 13.91 -5.73 -24.56
C PRO A 173 14.23 -7.17 -24.11
N CYS A 174 13.81 -8.19 -24.86
CA CYS A 174 14.07 -9.59 -24.51
C CYS A 174 15.51 -9.99 -24.80
N GLU A 175 16.03 -10.96 -24.03
CA GLU A 175 17.27 -11.62 -24.37
C GLU A 175 17.12 -12.50 -25.62
N LEU A 176 18.19 -12.59 -26.41
CA LEU A 176 18.24 -13.51 -27.54
C LEU A 176 18.35 -14.95 -27.03
N CYS A 177 17.77 -15.89 -27.77
CA CYS A 177 17.84 -17.31 -27.43
C CYS A 177 19.29 -17.80 -27.43
N LYS A 178 19.78 -18.29 -26.28
CA LYS A 178 21.18 -18.77 -26.13
C LYS A 178 21.52 -19.93 -27.05
N SER A 179 20.56 -20.82 -27.34
CA SER A 179 20.75 -22.00 -28.19
C SER A 179 20.73 -21.68 -29.69
N ASP A 180 19.99 -20.65 -30.07
CA ASP A 180 19.89 -20.18 -31.47
C ASP A 180 19.71 -18.66 -31.48
N PRO A 181 20.82 -17.90 -31.55
CA PRO A 181 20.78 -16.44 -31.57
C PRO A 181 20.05 -15.85 -32.80
N ASN A 182 19.80 -16.64 -33.85
CA ASN A 182 19.10 -16.19 -35.05
C ASN A 182 17.58 -16.30 -34.93
N LYS A 183 17.08 -16.99 -33.89
CA LYS A 183 15.65 -17.09 -33.62
C LYS A 183 15.12 -15.75 -33.10
N ALA A 184 13.92 -15.37 -33.56
CA ALA A 184 13.24 -14.19 -33.06
C ALA A 184 13.08 -14.24 -31.52
N PRO A 185 13.28 -13.11 -30.82
CA PRO A 185 13.02 -13.00 -29.38
C PRO A 185 11.54 -13.28 -29.05
N LEU A 186 11.25 -13.45 -27.75
CA LEU A 186 9.89 -13.73 -27.27
C LEU A 186 8.86 -12.73 -27.82
N TRP A 187 9.19 -11.43 -27.77
CA TRP A 187 8.44 -10.41 -28.47
C TRP A 187 9.35 -9.31 -29.03
N GLN A 188 8.92 -8.68 -30.12
CA GLN A 188 9.63 -7.57 -30.76
C GLN A 188 8.66 -6.64 -31.48
N ILE A 189 9.13 -5.43 -31.78
CA ILE A 189 8.44 -4.45 -32.61
C ILE A 189 9.25 -4.28 -33.88
N ARG A 190 8.68 -4.65 -35.03
CA ARG A 190 9.24 -4.36 -36.36
C ARG A 190 8.57 -3.13 -36.93
N ALA A 191 9.33 -2.17 -37.44
CA ALA A 191 8.78 -0.95 -38.02
C ALA A 191 9.54 -0.54 -39.28
N VAL A 192 8.86 0.14 -40.19
CA VAL A 192 9.51 0.72 -41.38
C VAL A 192 10.50 1.80 -40.96
N ARG A 193 10.19 2.54 -39.90
CA ARG A 193 11.08 3.53 -39.30
C ARG A 193 10.95 3.54 -37.79
N VAL A 194 12.08 3.41 -37.10
CA VAL A 194 12.20 3.61 -35.66
C VAL A 194 12.98 4.90 -35.42
N VAL A 195 12.48 5.77 -34.55
CA VAL A 195 13.15 7.02 -34.19
C VAL A 195 13.35 7.04 -32.70
N HIS A 196 14.60 6.96 -32.25
CA HIS A 196 14.97 7.21 -30.87
C HIS A 196 15.34 8.69 -30.72
N ASP A 197 14.57 9.41 -29.91
CA ASP A 197 14.79 10.82 -29.60
C ASP A 197 15.28 10.94 -28.16
N ASN A 198 16.57 11.25 -28.00
CA ASN A 198 17.21 11.35 -26.69
C ASN A 198 16.84 12.66 -25.94
N GLU A 199 16.21 13.63 -26.61
CA GLU A 199 15.79 14.90 -26.00
C GLU A 199 14.33 14.81 -25.52
N GLU A 200 13.47 14.17 -26.32
CA GLU A 200 12.09 13.86 -25.93
C GLU A 200 11.97 12.57 -25.08
N HIS A 201 13.08 11.85 -24.91
CA HIS A 201 13.17 10.56 -24.21
C HIS A 201 12.10 9.58 -24.70
N GLU A 202 12.06 9.36 -26.01
CA GLU A 202 11.02 8.57 -26.69
C GLU A 202 11.60 7.67 -27.77
N VAL A 203 11.02 6.48 -27.89
CA VAL A 203 11.17 5.64 -29.07
C VAL A 203 9.85 5.63 -29.85
N ARG A 204 9.89 6.12 -31.09
CA ARG A 204 8.74 6.22 -32.00
C ARG A 204 8.86 5.20 -33.12
N TYR A 205 7.75 4.60 -33.51
CA TYR A 205 7.66 3.58 -34.55
C TYR A 205 6.62 4.00 -35.59
N GLN A 206 6.99 3.94 -36.87
CA GLN A 206 6.08 4.15 -38.00
C GLN A 206 5.84 2.83 -38.73
N ASP A 207 4.57 2.53 -39.01
CA ASP A 207 4.11 1.27 -39.59
C ASP A 207 4.67 0.07 -38.82
N ALA A 208 4.32 0.03 -37.52
CA ALA A 208 4.86 -0.91 -36.56
C ALA A 208 4.00 -2.18 -36.49
N THR A 209 4.66 -3.32 -36.51
CA THR A 209 4.07 -4.64 -36.30
C THR A 209 4.70 -5.27 -35.07
N MET A 210 3.88 -5.54 -34.05
CA MET A 210 4.29 -6.33 -32.91
C MET A 210 4.24 -7.81 -33.25
N GLU A 211 5.33 -8.50 -32.94
CA GLU A 211 5.49 -9.92 -33.17
C GLU A 211 5.71 -10.64 -31.85
N PHE A 212 5.13 -11.83 -31.74
CA PHE A 212 5.32 -12.74 -30.62
C PHE A 212 5.81 -14.08 -31.17
N PHE A 213 6.99 -14.53 -30.72
CA PHE A 213 7.71 -15.65 -31.36
C PHE A 213 7.89 -15.50 -32.89
N GLY A 214 8.07 -14.26 -33.37
CA GLY A 214 8.16 -13.94 -34.80
C GLY A 214 6.82 -13.98 -35.56
N ILE A 215 5.70 -14.26 -34.89
CA ILE A 215 4.36 -14.24 -35.50
C ILE A 215 3.76 -12.84 -35.29
N PRO A 216 3.40 -12.11 -36.35
CA PRO A 216 2.76 -10.81 -36.22
C PRO A 216 1.35 -10.94 -35.63
N PHE A 217 1.05 -10.20 -34.55
CA PHE A 217 -0.26 -10.26 -33.88
C PHE A 217 -0.95 -8.90 -33.77
N PHE A 218 -0.22 -7.79 -33.88
CA PHE A 218 -0.80 -6.46 -33.79
C PHE A 218 -0.06 -5.48 -34.70
N TYR A 219 -0.80 -4.76 -35.54
CA TYR A 219 -0.29 -3.69 -36.39
C TYR A 219 -0.79 -2.34 -35.88
N THR A 220 0.08 -1.34 -35.91
CA THR A 220 -0.28 0.05 -35.66
C THR A 220 0.48 1.00 -36.60
N PRO A 221 -0.20 1.97 -37.23
CA PRO A 221 0.46 2.98 -38.06
C PRO A 221 1.49 3.81 -37.29
N TYR A 222 1.25 4.02 -35.99
CA TYR A 222 2.13 4.77 -35.11
C TYR A 222 2.11 4.17 -33.71
N LEU A 223 3.28 3.96 -33.14
CA LEU A 223 3.46 3.57 -31.74
C LEU A 223 4.57 4.41 -31.14
N SER A 224 4.48 4.73 -29.86
CA SER A 224 5.62 5.25 -29.14
C SER A 224 5.61 4.79 -27.69
N HIS A 225 6.80 4.71 -27.11
CA HIS A 225 7.00 4.45 -25.68
C HIS A 225 8.17 5.27 -25.14
N ALA A 226 8.22 5.41 -23.82
CA ALA A 226 9.32 6.09 -23.14
C ALA A 226 10.64 5.34 -23.37
N ASP A 227 11.74 6.09 -23.54
CA ASP A 227 13.05 5.47 -23.45
C ASP A 227 13.30 4.94 -22.02
N PRO A 228 14.31 4.09 -21.79
CA PRO A 228 14.57 3.52 -20.47
C PRO A 228 15.06 4.52 -19.41
N SER A 229 15.30 5.78 -19.79
CA SER A 229 15.72 6.84 -18.88
C SER A 229 14.55 7.57 -18.20
N VAL A 230 13.33 7.36 -18.70
CA VAL A 230 12.11 8.00 -18.19
C VAL A 230 11.28 7.04 -17.35
N ASP A 231 11.08 7.43 -16.08
CA ASP A 231 10.24 6.66 -15.16
C ASP A 231 8.73 6.74 -15.48
N ARG A 232 8.27 7.84 -16.09
CA ARG A 232 6.83 8.15 -16.28
C ARG A 232 6.57 8.83 -17.62
N LYS A 233 5.62 8.29 -18.40
CA LYS A 233 5.16 8.89 -19.66
C LYS A 233 3.70 8.56 -19.94
N SER A 234 2.99 9.49 -20.56
CA SER A 234 1.59 9.28 -20.96
C SER A 234 1.47 8.19 -22.02
N GLY A 235 0.44 7.35 -21.93
CA GLY A 235 0.19 6.28 -22.89
C GLY A 235 -0.87 5.27 -22.46
N PHE A 236 -1.20 4.36 -23.37
CA PHE A 236 -2.06 3.22 -23.07
C PHE A 236 -1.32 2.21 -22.20
N LEU A 237 -1.96 1.78 -21.13
CA LEU A 237 -1.53 0.63 -20.34
C LEU A 237 -2.00 -0.66 -21.02
N THR A 238 -1.32 -1.77 -20.75
CA THR A 238 -1.66 -3.04 -21.38
C THR A 238 -3.09 -3.45 -21.01
N PRO A 239 -3.95 -3.79 -22.00
CA PRO A 239 -5.32 -4.17 -21.72
C PRO A 239 -5.37 -5.51 -20.98
N SER A 240 -6.40 -5.67 -20.17
CA SER A 240 -6.73 -6.96 -19.54
C SER A 240 -8.05 -7.47 -20.11
N PHE A 241 -8.13 -8.77 -20.33
CA PHE A 241 -9.34 -9.39 -20.87
C PHE A 241 -9.71 -10.62 -20.05
N GLY A 242 -10.97 -11.03 -20.13
CA GLY A 242 -11.44 -12.15 -19.35
C GLY A 242 -12.89 -12.49 -19.62
N ASN A 243 -13.43 -13.38 -18.81
CA ASN A 243 -14.83 -13.72 -18.82
C ASN A 243 -15.30 -13.97 -17.39
N SER A 244 -16.47 -13.43 -17.03
CA SER A 244 -17.11 -13.67 -15.74
C SER A 244 -18.54 -14.14 -15.93
N SER A 245 -19.03 -14.99 -15.03
CA SER A 245 -20.44 -15.40 -15.02
C SER A 245 -21.41 -14.21 -14.94
N ASP A 246 -21.09 -13.16 -14.18
CA ASP A 246 -21.97 -11.99 -13.98
C ASP A 246 -21.78 -10.91 -15.07
N LEU A 247 -20.54 -10.65 -15.49
CA LEU A 247 -20.21 -9.59 -16.45
C LEU A 247 -20.13 -10.04 -17.92
N GLY A 248 -20.00 -11.35 -18.17
CA GLY A 248 -19.72 -11.90 -19.50
C GLY A 248 -18.27 -11.65 -19.91
N ALA A 249 -18.03 -11.50 -21.22
CA ALA A 249 -16.71 -11.19 -21.74
C ALA A 249 -16.30 -9.78 -21.29
N ILE A 250 -15.05 -9.64 -20.86
CA ILE A 250 -14.49 -8.44 -20.24
C ILE A 250 -13.30 -7.97 -21.06
N LEU A 251 -13.26 -6.68 -21.37
CA LEU A 251 -12.09 -5.99 -21.92
C LEU A 251 -11.90 -4.69 -21.15
N LYS A 252 -10.79 -4.55 -20.43
CA LYS A 252 -10.43 -3.32 -19.71
C LYS A 252 -9.19 -2.72 -20.34
N THR A 253 -9.26 -1.45 -20.69
CA THR A 253 -8.11 -0.66 -21.14
C THR A 253 -7.98 0.59 -20.29
N ARG A 254 -6.74 1.04 -20.08
CA ARG A 254 -6.46 2.25 -19.31
C ARG A 254 -5.52 3.16 -20.08
N TYR A 255 -5.72 4.46 -19.94
CA TYR A 255 -4.83 5.48 -20.45
C TYR A 255 -4.23 6.25 -19.27
N TYR A 256 -2.91 6.14 -19.11
CA TYR A 256 -2.17 6.91 -18.13
C TYR A 256 -1.79 8.27 -18.73
N TRP A 257 -2.07 9.34 -18.01
CA TRP A 257 -1.78 10.72 -18.37
C TRP A 257 -0.83 11.32 -17.34
N ASP A 258 0.43 11.48 -17.74
CA ASP A 258 1.42 12.22 -16.98
C ASP A 258 1.19 13.73 -17.20
N ILE A 259 0.52 14.36 -16.24
CA ILE A 259 0.15 15.78 -16.31
C ILE A 259 1.33 16.65 -15.86
N GLY A 260 2.18 16.15 -14.95
CA GLY A 260 3.43 16.79 -14.54
C GLY A 260 4.14 16.04 -13.42
N GLY A 261 5.30 16.55 -13.00
CA GLY A 261 6.16 15.88 -12.01
C GLY A 261 5.49 15.57 -10.66
N ASN A 262 4.41 16.27 -10.31
CA ASN A 262 3.67 16.11 -9.07
C ASN A 262 2.20 15.69 -9.23
N GLN A 263 1.73 15.35 -10.44
CA GLN A 263 0.35 14.95 -10.66
C GLN A 263 0.18 14.02 -11.88
N ASP A 264 -0.72 13.05 -11.77
CA ASP A 264 -1.14 12.18 -12.87
C ASP A 264 -2.63 11.88 -12.85
N ALA A 265 -3.14 11.41 -13.98
CA ALA A 265 -4.46 10.82 -14.10
C ALA A 265 -4.37 9.47 -14.83
N THR A 266 -5.28 8.56 -14.52
CA THR A 266 -5.49 7.32 -15.26
C THR A 266 -6.97 7.20 -15.60
N PHE A 267 -7.30 7.09 -16.88
CA PHE A 267 -8.66 6.87 -17.33
C PHE A 267 -8.87 5.39 -17.65
N GLU A 268 -9.96 4.81 -17.20
CA GLU A 268 -10.34 3.43 -17.46
C GLU A 268 -11.54 3.37 -18.40
N VAL A 269 -11.45 2.51 -19.41
CA VAL A 269 -12.56 2.16 -20.27
C VAL A 269 -12.70 0.64 -20.22
N SER A 270 -13.81 0.17 -19.67
CA SER A 270 -14.08 -1.24 -19.43
C SER A 270 -15.37 -1.66 -20.14
N GLY A 271 -15.27 -2.60 -21.08
CA GLY A 271 -16.40 -3.20 -21.78
C GLY A 271 -16.78 -4.56 -21.19
N PHE A 272 -18.07 -4.76 -20.95
CA PHE A 272 -18.65 -5.99 -20.43
C PHE A 272 -19.78 -6.47 -21.35
N SER A 273 -19.74 -7.72 -21.83
CA SER A 273 -20.74 -8.19 -22.79
C SER A 273 -22.16 -8.28 -22.21
N LYS A 274 -22.32 -8.40 -20.88
CA LYS A 274 -23.63 -8.43 -20.20
C LYS A 274 -24.03 -7.12 -19.53
N GLN A 275 -23.08 -6.21 -19.27
CA GLN A 275 -23.33 -4.97 -18.49
C GLN A 275 -22.98 -3.68 -19.24
N GLY A 276 -22.44 -3.77 -20.47
CA GLY A 276 -22.11 -2.62 -21.29
C GLY A 276 -20.80 -1.95 -20.90
N LEU A 277 -20.72 -0.63 -21.13
CA LEU A 277 -19.52 0.18 -20.96
C LEU A 277 -19.45 0.76 -19.53
N LEU A 278 -18.26 0.72 -18.94
CA LEU A 278 -17.91 1.41 -17.71
C LEU A 278 -16.75 2.36 -18.00
N LEU A 279 -16.87 3.57 -17.45
CA LEU A 279 -15.84 4.60 -17.50
C LEU A 279 -15.35 4.85 -16.08
N GLY A 280 -14.05 4.76 -15.86
CA GLY A 280 -13.40 5.03 -14.58
C GLY A 280 -12.31 6.08 -14.71
N GLY A 281 -11.93 6.66 -13.59
CA GLY A 281 -10.85 7.63 -13.51
C GLY A 281 -10.20 7.64 -12.13
N ASN A 282 -8.87 7.70 -12.11
CA ASN A 282 -8.06 7.93 -10.93
C ASN A 282 -7.20 9.18 -11.18
N TYR A 283 -7.12 10.09 -10.22
CA TYR A 283 -6.30 11.30 -10.29
C TYR A 283 -5.50 11.45 -9.00
N ARG A 284 -4.19 11.63 -9.13
CA ARG A 284 -3.29 11.75 -7.98
C ARG A 284 -2.50 13.03 -8.08
N LYS A 285 -2.37 13.73 -6.97
CA LYS A 285 -1.57 14.95 -6.86
C LYS A 285 -0.78 14.96 -5.56
N ARG A 286 0.50 15.32 -5.68
CA ARG A 286 1.40 15.58 -4.56
C ARG A 286 1.64 17.08 -4.45
N PHE A 287 1.34 17.64 -3.30
CA PHE A 287 1.67 19.01 -2.92
C PHE A 287 2.96 18.99 -2.09
N GLU A 288 3.56 20.15 -1.84
CA GLU A 288 4.74 20.24 -0.96
C GLU A 288 4.42 19.75 0.46
N ASN A 289 3.22 20.06 0.93
CA ASN A 289 2.74 19.76 2.27
C ASN A 289 1.64 18.69 2.29
N GLY A 290 1.47 17.89 1.25
CA GLY A 290 0.39 16.91 1.26
C GLY A 290 0.18 16.10 -0.01
N ARG A 291 -0.90 15.33 -0.01
CA ARG A 291 -1.30 14.48 -1.14
C ARG A 291 -2.82 14.43 -1.27
N LEU A 292 -3.27 14.27 -2.51
CA LEU A 292 -4.66 14.09 -2.90
C LEU A 292 -4.75 12.93 -3.89
N GLU A 293 -5.76 12.09 -3.70
CA GLU A 293 -6.15 11.04 -4.63
C GLU A 293 -7.68 11.08 -4.80
N LEU A 294 -8.14 11.15 -6.04
CA LEU A 294 -9.54 11.10 -6.44
C LEU A 294 -9.74 9.87 -7.31
N ASP A 295 -10.83 9.15 -7.10
CA ASP A 295 -11.10 7.92 -7.80
C ASP A 295 -12.60 7.75 -7.98
N GLY A 296 -13.02 7.19 -9.10
CA GLY A 296 -14.42 6.92 -9.32
C GLY A 296 -14.68 6.24 -10.64
N ALA A 297 -15.89 5.71 -10.76
CA ALA A 297 -16.35 5.11 -11.99
C ALA A 297 -17.86 5.20 -12.14
N ILE A 298 -18.30 5.09 -13.37
CA ILE A 298 -19.70 5.18 -13.76
C ILE A 298 -20.01 4.21 -14.89
N THR A 299 -21.21 3.65 -14.88
CA THR A 299 -21.72 2.73 -15.90
C THR A 299 -23.25 2.81 -15.96
N GLN A 300 -23.82 2.38 -17.08
CA GLN A 300 -25.24 2.12 -17.18
C GLN A 300 -25.46 0.61 -17.12
N GLY A 301 -25.78 0.12 -15.92
CA GLY A 301 -25.83 -1.32 -15.62
C GLY A 301 -27.18 -1.77 -15.09
N GLU A 302 -27.43 -3.08 -15.13
CA GLU A 302 -28.65 -3.68 -14.61
C GLU A 302 -28.59 -3.84 -13.08
N LEU A 303 -29.67 -3.45 -12.39
CA LEU A 303 -29.85 -3.66 -10.97
C LEU A 303 -31.21 -4.35 -10.70
N PRO A 304 -31.27 -5.39 -9.85
CA PRO A 304 -32.54 -6.00 -9.45
C PRO A 304 -33.46 -5.02 -8.70
N ASN A 305 -34.75 -5.06 -9.00
CA ASN A 305 -35.80 -4.26 -8.37
C ASN A 305 -36.27 -4.86 -7.04
N GLY A 306 -35.34 -4.98 -6.10
CA GLY A 306 -35.60 -5.50 -4.76
C GLY A 306 -35.03 -6.89 -4.51
N PRO A 307 -35.13 -7.37 -3.25
CA PRO A 307 -34.24 -8.42 -2.76
C PRO A 307 -34.64 -9.85 -3.09
N ALA A 308 -35.79 -10.04 -3.72
CA ALA A 308 -36.27 -11.36 -4.10
C ALA A 308 -35.43 -11.96 -5.23
N THR A 309 -35.09 -13.24 -5.09
CA THR A 309 -34.41 -14.01 -6.13
C THR A 309 -35.24 -14.01 -7.41
N GLY A 310 -34.72 -13.40 -8.48
CA GLY A 310 -35.45 -13.27 -9.75
C GLY A 310 -36.26 -11.98 -9.91
N ALA A 311 -36.08 -10.98 -9.05
CA ALA A 311 -36.66 -9.66 -9.23
C ALA A 311 -36.33 -9.08 -10.62
N PRO A 312 -37.28 -8.37 -11.27
CA PRO A 312 -37.04 -7.69 -12.55
C PRO A 312 -35.81 -6.78 -12.46
N LYS A 313 -35.03 -6.69 -13.53
CA LYS A 313 -33.83 -5.85 -13.56
C LYS A 313 -34.09 -4.61 -14.39
N ASP A 314 -33.73 -3.44 -13.86
CA ASP A 314 -33.77 -2.18 -14.58
C ASP A 314 -32.36 -1.68 -14.88
N LYS A 315 -32.20 -1.04 -16.04
CA LYS A 315 -30.97 -0.29 -16.35
C LYS A 315 -30.97 1.03 -15.59
N ARG A 316 -29.94 1.25 -14.78
CA ARG A 316 -29.76 2.47 -13.98
C ARG A 316 -28.35 3.02 -14.17
N LEU A 317 -28.18 4.32 -13.95
CA LEU A 317 -26.86 4.94 -13.83
C LEU A 317 -26.28 4.53 -12.47
N ARG A 318 -25.13 3.88 -12.49
CA ARG A 318 -24.48 3.33 -11.30
C ARG A 318 -23.03 3.77 -11.26
N GLY A 319 -22.46 3.91 -10.07
CA GLY A 319 -21.10 4.37 -9.93
C GLY A 319 -20.62 4.43 -8.49
N TYR A 320 -19.38 4.88 -8.33
CA TYR A 320 -18.83 5.26 -7.04
C TYR A 320 -17.91 6.46 -7.20
N ALA A 321 -17.72 7.19 -6.10
CA ALA A 321 -16.73 8.23 -5.99
C ALA A 321 -16.01 8.08 -4.65
N ALA A 322 -14.71 8.30 -4.68
CA ALA A 322 -13.86 8.24 -3.51
C ALA A 322 -12.78 9.33 -3.61
N ALA A 323 -12.44 9.91 -2.46
CA ALA A 323 -11.47 10.98 -2.36
C ALA A 323 -10.68 10.83 -1.07
N ARG A 324 -9.35 10.82 -1.17
CA ARG A 324 -8.43 10.74 -0.04
C ARG A 324 -7.44 11.90 -0.08
N GLY A 325 -7.33 12.62 1.01
CA GLY A 325 -6.40 13.74 1.17
C GLY A 325 -5.67 13.67 2.51
N LEU A 326 -4.39 14.04 2.51
CA LEU A 326 -3.60 14.21 3.75
C LEU A 326 -2.66 15.39 3.57
N PHE A 327 -2.78 16.38 4.44
CA PHE A 327 -2.07 17.65 4.36
C PHE A 327 -1.47 18.00 5.72
N ASP A 328 -0.16 18.18 5.75
CA ASP A 328 0.56 18.72 6.89
C ASP A 328 0.34 20.24 6.93
N ILE A 329 -0.26 20.73 8.01
CA ILE A 329 -0.51 22.16 8.24
C ILE A 329 0.78 22.81 8.78
N ASN A 330 1.47 22.11 9.68
CA ASN A 330 2.80 22.44 10.22
C ASN A 330 3.43 21.18 10.83
N ASP A 331 4.61 21.30 11.47
CA ASP A 331 5.35 20.19 12.09
C ASP A 331 4.57 19.43 13.19
N THR A 332 3.47 19.99 13.69
CA THR A 332 2.62 19.38 14.72
C THR A 332 1.33 18.84 14.13
N TRP A 333 0.63 19.64 13.32
CA TRP A 333 -0.74 19.39 12.90
C TRP A 333 -0.85 18.95 11.45
N ARG A 334 -1.68 17.94 11.20
CA ARG A 334 -2.11 17.53 9.85
C ARG A 334 -3.62 17.37 9.79
N ALA A 335 -4.19 17.64 8.63
CA ALA A 335 -5.59 17.40 8.33
C ALA A 335 -5.74 16.43 7.16
N GLY A 336 -6.81 15.67 7.15
CA GLY A 336 -7.06 14.71 6.09
C GLY A 336 -8.51 14.32 5.98
N PHE A 337 -8.81 13.65 4.87
CA PHE A 337 -10.11 13.08 4.60
C PHE A 337 -9.96 11.77 3.82
N ASP A 338 -10.88 10.84 4.02
CA ASP A 338 -11.09 9.63 3.24
C ASP A 338 -12.60 9.51 3.09
N VAL A 339 -13.15 9.96 1.96
CA VAL A 339 -14.59 10.01 1.70
C VAL A 339 -14.90 9.05 0.58
N LYS A 340 -15.88 8.17 0.78
CA LYS A 340 -16.26 7.12 -0.16
C LYS A 340 -17.78 7.06 -0.26
N LYS A 341 -18.32 6.96 -1.47
CA LYS A 341 -19.74 6.78 -1.73
C LYS A 341 -19.96 5.90 -2.95
N ALA A 342 -20.82 4.90 -2.83
CA ALA A 342 -21.32 4.11 -3.96
C ALA A 342 -22.78 4.45 -4.24
N SER A 343 -23.21 4.31 -5.49
CA SER A 343 -24.62 4.49 -5.90
C SER A 343 -25.52 3.42 -5.32
N ASP A 344 -24.99 2.21 -5.13
CA ASP A 344 -25.69 1.06 -4.59
C ASP A 344 -24.71 0.07 -3.93
N GLU A 345 -25.26 -0.80 -3.10
CA GLU A 345 -24.57 -1.80 -2.28
C GLU A 345 -23.74 -2.82 -3.09
N THR A 346 -24.09 -3.02 -4.36
CA THR A 346 -23.58 -4.14 -5.18
C THR A 346 -22.53 -3.70 -6.19
N PHE A 347 -22.42 -2.39 -6.46
CA PHE A 347 -21.57 -1.83 -7.52
C PHE A 347 -20.10 -2.21 -7.34
N LEU A 348 -19.53 -1.92 -6.17
CA LEU A 348 -18.11 -2.14 -5.91
C LEU A 348 -17.76 -3.64 -5.92
N ARG A 349 -18.64 -4.49 -5.37
CA ARG A 349 -18.46 -5.95 -5.42
C ARG A 349 -18.51 -6.50 -6.84
N ARG A 350 -19.42 -6.01 -7.68
CA ARG A 350 -19.62 -6.52 -9.04
C ARG A 350 -18.50 -6.11 -10.00
N TYR A 351 -18.13 -4.84 -10.04
CA TYR A 351 -17.18 -4.32 -11.05
C TYR A 351 -15.72 -4.31 -10.59
N TYR A 352 -15.52 -4.16 -9.27
CA TYR A 352 -14.20 -4.00 -8.65
C TYR A 352 -13.89 -5.07 -7.62
N ASP A 353 -14.78 -6.02 -7.33
CA ASP A 353 -14.56 -7.06 -6.31
C ASP A 353 -14.28 -6.57 -4.88
N VAL A 354 -14.75 -5.38 -4.52
CA VAL A 354 -14.67 -4.93 -3.11
C VAL A 354 -15.71 -5.70 -2.29
N ARG A 355 -15.27 -6.31 -1.19
CA ARG A 355 -16.10 -7.14 -0.30
C ARG A 355 -16.28 -6.57 1.10
N ASP A 356 -15.96 -5.30 1.28
CA ASP A 356 -16.23 -4.60 2.53
C ASP A 356 -17.75 -4.49 2.74
N ASP A 357 -18.21 -4.73 3.96
CA ASP A 357 -19.62 -4.58 4.33
C ASP A 357 -20.03 -3.12 4.47
N TYR A 358 -19.09 -2.20 4.72
CA TYR A 358 -19.37 -0.78 4.93
C TYR A 358 -18.31 0.09 4.29
N LEU A 359 -18.74 1.19 3.66
CA LEU A 359 -17.86 2.31 3.31
C LEU A 359 -17.81 3.29 4.47
N THR A 360 -16.62 3.46 5.04
CA THR A 360 -16.38 4.47 6.09
C THR A 360 -15.82 5.74 5.47
N SER A 361 -16.53 6.85 5.64
CA SER A 361 -16.06 8.18 5.32
C SER A 361 -15.57 8.89 6.58
N LYS A 362 -14.38 9.47 6.54
CA LYS A 362 -13.72 10.15 7.65
C LYS A 362 -13.15 11.50 7.22
N VAL A 363 -13.36 12.53 8.02
CA VAL A 363 -12.63 13.81 7.93
C VAL A 363 -12.00 14.09 9.28
N PHE A 364 -10.74 14.53 9.32
CA PHE A 364 -10.04 14.71 10.58
C PHE A 364 -8.96 15.80 10.54
N VAL A 365 -8.63 16.30 11.73
CA VAL A 365 -7.42 17.05 12.04
C VAL A 365 -6.77 16.41 13.25
N GLU A 366 -5.46 16.21 13.21
CA GLU A 366 -4.71 15.62 14.32
C GLU A 366 -3.34 16.26 14.50
N GLY A 367 -2.87 16.27 15.74
CA GLY A 367 -1.66 16.95 16.17
C GLY A 367 -0.79 16.05 17.01
N PHE A 368 0.52 16.06 16.74
CA PHE A 368 1.53 15.31 17.47
C PHE A 368 2.57 16.28 18.02
N ARG A 369 2.68 16.39 19.34
CA ARG A 369 3.71 17.23 19.98
C ARG A 369 4.37 16.50 21.12
N GLY A 370 5.62 16.10 20.92
CA GLY A 370 6.38 15.33 21.89
C GLY A 370 5.71 13.99 22.17
N ARG A 371 5.15 13.83 23.37
CA ARG A 371 4.45 12.61 23.83
C ARG A 371 2.93 12.76 23.82
N ASN A 372 2.43 13.89 23.34
CA ASN A 372 1.01 14.24 23.36
C ASN A 372 0.42 14.11 21.97
N TYR A 373 -0.83 13.70 21.93
CA TYR A 373 -1.60 13.50 20.73
C TYR A 373 -2.99 14.12 20.88
N ALA A 374 -3.45 14.83 19.86
CA ALA A 374 -4.78 15.41 19.81
C ALA A 374 -5.42 15.08 18.46
N ALA A 375 -6.71 14.78 18.43
CA ALA A 375 -7.44 14.70 17.18
C ALA A 375 -8.91 15.08 17.32
N LEU A 376 -9.44 15.62 16.24
CA LEU A 376 -10.85 15.89 16.03
C LEU A 376 -11.24 15.28 14.69
N ALA A 377 -12.29 14.47 14.66
CA ALA A 377 -12.75 13.77 13.47
C ALA A 377 -14.27 13.69 13.37
N ALA A 378 -14.75 13.55 12.15
CA ALA A 378 -16.12 13.24 11.78
C ALA A 378 -16.14 11.91 11.02
N PHE A 379 -17.12 11.06 11.30
CA PHE A 379 -17.33 9.79 10.59
C PHE A 379 -18.75 9.69 10.05
N GLY A 380 -18.87 9.15 8.85
CA GLY A 380 -20.13 8.70 8.24
C GLY A 380 -19.94 7.34 7.60
N PHE A 381 -21.01 6.55 7.52
CA PHE A 381 -20.96 5.18 7.02
C PHE A 381 -22.02 4.97 5.93
N GLN A 382 -21.74 4.04 5.02
CA GLN A 382 -22.72 3.50 4.07
C GLN A 382 -22.60 1.98 4.10
N ASP A 383 -23.67 1.29 4.46
CA ASP A 383 -23.75 -0.17 4.39
C ASP A 383 -23.81 -0.64 2.92
N LEU A 384 -23.09 -1.71 2.62
CA LEU A 384 -23.03 -2.39 1.33
C LEU A 384 -23.66 -3.80 1.38
N ARG A 385 -24.21 -4.19 2.53
CA ARG A 385 -24.93 -5.45 2.70
C ARG A 385 -26.34 -5.30 2.19
N TYR A 386 -26.67 -6.14 1.23
CA TYR A 386 -27.90 -5.97 0.50
C TYR A 386 -29.15 -6.30 1.29
N GLY A 387 -30.13 -5.42 1.21
CA GLY A 387 -31.40 -5.55 1.93
C GLY A 387 -31.35 -5.07 3.38
N ASN A 388 -30.21 -4.56 3.86
CA ASN A 388 -30.20 -3.86 5.13
C ASN A 388 -30.75 -2.43 4.95
N THR A 389 -31.81 -2.11 5.67
CA THR A 389 -32.46 -0.79 5.62
C THR A 389 -32.16 0.07 6.85
N THR A 390 -31.34 -0.43 7.78
CA THR A 390 -31.03 0.25 9.04
C THR A 390 -30.18 1.50 8.77
N PRO A 391 -30.65 2.72 9.08
CA PRO A 391 -29.88 3.93 8.86
C PRO A 391 -28.59 3.97 9.69
N GLU A 392 -27.50 4.40 9.08
CA GLU A 392 -26.19 4.45 9.73
C GLU A 392 -26.03 5.71 10.60
N PRO A 393 -25.31 5.60 11.73
CA PRO A 393 -25.01 6.75 12.57
C PRO A 393 -24.00 7.70 11.90
N ILE A 394 -24.07 8.97 12.27
CA ILE A 394 -23.03 9.97 12.01
C ILE A 394 -22.35 10.27 13.35
N ALA A 395 -21.03 10.06 13.42
CA ALA A 395 -20.24 10.39 14.61
C ALA A 395 -19.51 11.72 14.40
N LEU A 396 -20.07 12.80 14.93
CA LEU A 396 -19.53 14.16 14.77
C LEU A 396 -19.98 15.08 15.92
N PRO A 397 -19.05 15.71 16.66
CA PRO A 397 -17.60 15.47 16.64
C PRO A 397 -17.19 14.20 17.40
N THR A 398 -16.07 13.63 16.98
CA THR A 398 -15.25 12.72 17.80
C THR A 398 -13.95 13.45 18.10
N ALA A 399 -13.61 13.64 19.37
CA ALA A 399 -12.36 14.27 19.77
C ALA A 399 -11.61 13.39 20.75
N ARG A 400 -10.28 13.37 20.66
CA ARG A 400 -9.40 12.65 21.58
C ARG A 400 -8.17 13.47 21.91
N TYR A 401 -7.75 13.42 23.15
CA TYR A 401 -6.50 13.99 23.62
C TYR A 401 -5.81 13.01 24.55
N ASN A 402 -4.56 12.69 24.25
CA ASN A 402 -3.73 11.81 25.05
C ASN A 402 -2.46 12.58 25.42
N ALA A 403 -2.10 12.60 26.69
CA ALA A 403 -0.87 13.21 27.16
C ALA A 403 -0.12 12.27 28.09
N LEU A 404 1.21 12.30 28.01
CA LEU A 404 2.08 11.47 28.83
C LEU A 404 3.17 12.32 29.44
N GLY A 405 3.30 12.23 30.76
CA GLY A 405 4.37 12.87 31.52
C GLY A 405 5.75 12.29 31.21
N GLU A 406 6.78 12.96 31.75
CA GLU A 406 8.14 12.42 31.76
C GLU A 406 8.24 11.21 32.71
N PRO A 407 9.04 10.18 32.36
CA PRO A 407 9.28 9.06 33.28
C PRO A 407 9.85 9.54 34.62
N GLY A 408 9.29 9.03 35.73
CA GLY A 408 9.74 9.37 37.09
C GLY A 408 9.31 10.76 37.60
N SER A 409 8.63 11.56 36.77
CA SER A 409 8.29 12.96 37.10
C SER A 409 7.31 13.14 38.26
N LEU A 410 6.47 12.14 38.54
CA LEU A 410 5.44 12.21 39.59
C LEU A 410 5.49 10.96 40.46
N PHE A 411 5.83 11.12 41.75
CA PHE A 411 5.96 10.02 42.73
C PHE A 411 6.87 8.86 42.27
N GLY A 412 7.90 9.15 41.47
CA GLY A 412 8.79 8.15 40.88
C GLY A 412 8.16 7.29 39.78
N GLY A 413 6.92 7.60 39.40
CA GLY A 413 6.21 7.02 38.26
C GLY A 413 6.00 8.04 37.15
N ARG A 414 5.13 7.67 36.21
CA ARG A 414 4.77 8.45 35.04
C ARG A 414 3.26 8.66 35.04
N TRP A 415 2.81 9.90 34.88
CA TRP A 415 1.40 10.21 34.73
C TRP A 415 0.96 10.13 33.27
N SER A 416 -0.32 9.84 33.06
CA SER A 416 -1.02 9.89 31.77
C SER A 416 -2.32 10.67 31.92
N LEU A 417 -2.82 11.21 30.82
CA LEU A 417 -4.14 11.82 30.74
C LEU A 417 -4.78 11.44 29.41
N ASP A 418 -5.89 10.72 29.47
CA ASP A 418 -6.71 10.40 28.31
C ASP A 418 -8.02 11.17 28.40
N SER A 419 -8.41 11.86 27.34
CA SER A 419 -9.69 12.58 27.26
C SER A 419 -10.36 12.30 25.93
N SER A 420 -11.68 12.16 25.94
CA SER A 420 -12.45 11.96 24.71
C SER A 420 -13.79 12.68 24.73
N LEU A 421 -14.25 13.05 23.53
CA LEU A 421 -15.60 13.55 23.27
C LEU A 421 -16.17 12.74 22.11
N LEU A 422 -17.41 12.30 22.24
CA LEU A 422 -18.14 11.55 21.23
C LEU A 422 -19.54 12.10 21.13
N ALA A 423 -20.00 12.41 19.92
CA ALA A 423 -21.40 12.69 19.65
C ALA A 423 -21.84 11.83 18.46
N ILE A 424 -22.91 11.06 18.66
CA ILE A 424 -23.51 10.19 17.66
C ILE A 424 -24.94 10.66 17.42
N THR A 425 -25.26 10.90 16.15
CA THR A 425 -26.61 11.23 15.70
C THR A 425 -27.07 10.19 14.68
N ARG A 426 -28.31 9.72 14.81
CA ARG A 426 -28.92 8.73 13.93
C ARG A 426 -30.01 9.39 13.08
N PRO A 427 -29.85 9.50 11.75
CA PRO A 427 -30.88 10.04 10.86
C PRO A 427 -32.15 9.17 10.84
N ASN A 428 -33.26 9.74 10.36
CA ASN A 428 -34.54 9.05 10.16
C ASN A 428 -35.04 8.31 11.40
N ASP A 429 -34.75 8.84 12.59
CA ASP A 429 -35.24 8.31 13.86
C ASP A 429 -34.84 6.84 14.15
N ALA A 430 -33.72 6.39 13.57
CA ALA A 430 -33.26 5.01 13.64
C ALA A 430 -32.83 4.51 15.03
N GLY A 431 -32.71 5.41 16.02
CA GLY A 431 -32.32 5.07 17.38
C GLY A 431 -32.05 6.30 18.24
N PRO A 432 -31.60 6.12 19.50
CA PRO A 432 -31.25 7.22 20.38
C PRO A 432 -30.03 8.00 19.87
N ASN A 433 -29.96 9.29 20.17
CA ASN A 433 -28.74 10.08 19.96
C ASN A 433 -27.95 10.12 21.25
N SER A 434 -26.63 10.08 21.19
CA SER A 434 -25.78 10.00 22.38
C SER A 434 -24.59 10.95 22.29
N ARG A 435 -24.24 11.53 23.43
CA ARG A 435 -23.10 12.43 23.62
C ARG A 435 -22.35 11.99 24.87
N ARG A 436 -21.04 11.93 24.79
CA ARG A 436 -20.16 11.51 25.87
C ARG A 436 -18.94 12.40 25.94
N VAL A 437 -18.57 12.82 27.15
CA VAL A 437 -17.28 13.45 27.45
C VAL A 437 -16.62 12.63 28.53
N MET A 438 -15.34 12.31 28.35
CA MET A 438 -14.56 11.53 29.30
C MET A 438 -13.20 12.18 29.55
N VAL A 439 -12.74 12.08 30.79
CA VAL A 439 -11.39 12.42 31.24
C VAL A 439 -10.90 11.30 32.16
N GLN A 440 -9.69 10.82 31.92
CA GLN A 440 -9.07 9.73 32.66
C GLN A 440 -7.60 10.04 32.94
N PRO A 441 -7.27 10.71 34.05
CA PRO A 441 -5.92 10.72 34.57
C PRO A 441 -5.48 9.30 34.97
N GLY A 442 -4.20 9.01 34.74
CA GLY A 442 -3.55 7.77 35.12
C GLY A 442 -2.15 8.00 35.65
N TRP A 443 -1.63 6.99 36.33
CA TRP A 443 -0.28 6.94 36.88
C TRP A 443 0.23 5.51 36.86
N GLN A 444 1.48 5.32 36.45
CA GLN A 444 2.14 4.01 36.44
C GLN A 444 3.58 4.13 36.94
N ARG A 445 4.04 3.15 37.73
CA ARG A 445 5.42 3.03 38.19
C ARG A 445 5.90 1.58 38.12
N ASP A 446 7.07 1.39 37.53
CA ASP A 446 7.75 0.09 37.51
C ASP A 446 8.86 0.09 38.56
N ILE A 447 8.88 -0.96 39.39
CA ILE A 447 9.85 -1.16 40.47
C ILE A 447 10.55 -2.49 40.22
N VAL A 448 11.86 -2.46 40.04
CA VAL A 448 12.70 -3.66 39.91
C VAL A 448 13.36 -3.92 41.25
N SER A 449 13.06 -5.07 41.85
CA SER A 449 13.67 -5.49 43.12
C SER A 449 15.08 -6.05 42.91
N ASN A 450 15.88 -6.07 43.98
CA ASN A 450 17.24 -6.65 43.95
C ASN A 450 17.25 -8.17 43.66
N VAL A 451 16.13 -8.86 43.91
CA VAL A 451 15.97 -10.29 43.63
C VAL A 451 15.37 -10.56 42.24
N GLY A 452 15.13 -9.53 41.43
CA GLY A 452 14.69 -9.66 40.04
C GLY A 452 13.18 -9.59 39.81
N PHE A 453 12.33 -9.46 40.84
CA PHE A 453 10.91 -9.15 40.64
C PHE A 453 10.73 -7.80 39.97
N ILE A 454 9.82 -7.75 39.00
CA ILE A 454 9.36 -6.52 38.36
C ILE A 454 7.92 -6.28 38.82
N THR A 455 7.72 -5.24 39.63
CA THR A 455 6.42 -4.83 40.14
C THR A 455 5.96 -3.56 39.44
N THR A 456 4.87 -3.65 38.67
CA THR A 456 4.20 -2.52 38.03
C THR A 456 3.00 -2.12 38.87
N LEU A 457 3.02 -0.89 39.39
CA LEU A 457 1.90 -0.27 40.09
C LEU A 457 1.20 0.69 39.13
N SER A 458 -0.10 0.54 38.96
CA SER A 458 -0.90 1.43 38.09
C SER A 458 -2.16 1.90 38.79
N ALA A 459 -2.54 3.14 38.57
CA ALA A 459 -3.79 3.72 39.07
C ALA A 459 -4.38 4.64 38.01
N ASN A 460 -5.69 4.59 37.81
CA ASN A 460 -6.41 5.47 36.91
C ASN A 460 -7.76 5.87 37.52
N VAL A 461 -8.29 7.02 37.10
CA VAL A 461 -9.59 7.50 37.55
C VAL A 461 -10.35 7.99 36.34
N LEU A 462 -11.41 7.29 35.96
CA LEU A 462 -12.29 7.70 34.86
C LEU A 462 -13.42 8.59 35.40
N ALA A 463 -13.58 9.77 34.82
CA ALA A 463 -14.75 10.61 34.98
C ALA A 463 -15.41 10.82 33.61
N ALA A 464 -16.69 10.47 33.48
CA ALA A 464 -17.41 10.59 32.21
C ALA A 464 -18.84 11.12 32.39
N GLY A 465 -19.21 12.09 31.56
CA GLY A 465 -20.56 12.62 31.44
C GLY A 465 -21.23 12.12 30.17
N TYR A 466 -22.49 11.74 30.28
CA TYR A 466 -23.33 11.19 29.22
C TYR A 466 -24.61 12.00 29.08
N SER A 467 -25.00 12.29 27.85
CA SER A 467 -26.32 12.81 27.50
C SER A 467 -26.87 11.96 26.36
N ALA A 468 -28.10 11.48 26.47
CA ALA A 468 -28.77 10.81 25.37
C ALA A 468 -30.21 11.29 25.22
N ASP A 469 -30.59 11.50 23.96
CA ASP A 469 -31.90 11.99 23.57
C ASP A 469 -32.69 10.80 22.96
N HIS A 470 -33.99 10.72 23.24
CA HIS A 470 -34.84 9.60 22.80
C HIS A 470 -34.31 8.22 23.24
N PHE A 471 -33.76 8.15 24.44
CA PHE A 471 -33.23 6.93 25.02
C PHE A 471 -34.37 6.01 25.49
N ASN A 472 -34.29 4.73 25.13
CA ASN A 472 -35.17 3.70 25.69
C ASN A 472 -34.48 3.04 26.88
N THR A 473 -35.04 3.25 28.07
CA THR A 473 -34.52 2.72 29.34
C THR A 473 -34.70 1.20 29.49
N THR A 474 -35.63 0.62 28.73
CA THR A 474 -35.92 -0.82 28.73
C THR A 474 -35.10 -1.56 27.68
N ASP A 475 -34.90 -0.96 26.50
CA ASP A 475 -34.03 -1.49 25.45
C ASP A 475 -33.18 -0.37 24.83
N PRO A 476 -31.95 -0.17 25.32
CA PRO A 476 -31.04 0.88 24.85
C PRO A 476 -30.73 0.87 23.35
N THR A 477 -31.04 -0.20 22.62
CA THR A 477 -30.80 -0.31 21.18
C THR A 477 -31.92 0.29 20.33
N THR A 478 -33.08 0.55 20.94
CA THR A 478 -34.26 1.09 20.27
C THR A 478 -34.50 2.54 20.66
N ARG A 479 -35.18 3.28 19.79
CA ARG A 479 -35.63 4.63 20.13
C ARG A 479 -36.65 4.58 21.25
N GLY A 480 -36.45 5.42 22.26
CA GLY A 480 -37.38 5.65 23.35
C GLY A 480 -37.90 7.08 23.39
N SER A 481 -38.51 7.45 24.49
CA SER A 481 -39.13 8.77 24.71
C SER A 481 -38.46 9.58 25.83
N SER A 482 -37.38 9.07 26.42
CA SER A 482 -36.74 9.70 27.57
C SER A 482 -35.42 10.38 27.19
N ASP A 483 -35.20 11.57 27.71
CA ASP A 483 -33.90 12.23 27.66
C ASP A 483 -33.18 11.99 28.98
N VAL A 484 -31.91 11.55 28.91
CA VAL A 484 -31.15 11.14 30.09
C VAL A 484 -29.79 11.81 30.13
N SER A 485 -29.45 12.35 31.30
CA SER A 485 -28.09 12.78 31.63
C SER A 485 -27.54 11.90 32.75
N ARG A 486 -26.31 11.41 32.59
CA ARG A 486 -25.65 10.51 33.55
C ARG A 486 -24.20 10.92 33.76
N PHE A 487 -23.70 10.67 34.96
CA PHE A 487 -22.30 10.87 35.30
C PHE A 487 -21.73 9.56 35.84
N ARG A 488 -20.47 9.28 35.49
CA ARG A 488 -19.73 8.10 35.92
C ARG A 488 -18.39 8.53 36.50
N PHE A 489 -18.08 7.98 37.67
CA PHE A 489 -16.79 8.12 38.33
C PHE A 489 -16.28 6.73 38.69
N PHE A 490 -15.09 6.37 38.23
CA PHE A 490 -14.56 5.02 38.35
C PHE A 490 -13.05 5.03 38.59
N PRO A 491 -12.61 5.02 39.87
CA PRO A 491 -11.22 4.79 40.22
C PRO A 491 -10.87 3.30 40.11
N GLN A 492 -9.71 2.99 39.55
CA GLN A 492 -9.19 1.63 39.46
C GLN A 492 -7.69 1.61 39.76
N GLY A 493 -7.24 0.54 40.42
CA GLY A 493 -5.85 0.32 40.79
C GLY A 493 -5.40 -1.09 40.44
N GLN A 494 -4.13 -1.24 40.09
CA GLN A 494 -3.51 -2.51 39.72
C GLN A 494 -2.11 -2.67 40.29
N VAL A 495 -1.81 -3.89 40.70
CA VAL A 495 -0.46 -4.32 41.05
C VAL A 495 -0.15 -5.57 40.23
N MET A 496 0.82 -5.47 39.33
CA MET A 496 1.31 -6.59 38.54
C MET A 496 2.72 -6.95 38.98
N VAL A 497 2.96 -8.22 39.29
CA VAL A 497 4.27 -8.77 39.65
C VAL A 497 4.66 -9.80 38.59
N ARG A 498 5.87 -9.63 38.05
CA ARG A 498 6.48 -10.55 37.08
C ARG A 498 7.83 -11.02 37.60
N TYR A 499 8.17 -12.28 37.36
CA TYR A 499 9.48 -12.81 37.73
C TYR A 499 10.13 -13.58 36.58
N PRO A 500 10.95 -12.92 35.74
CA PRO A 500 11.54 -13.57 34.57
C PRO A 500 12.77 -14.41 34.95
N PHE A 501 12.63 -15.74 34.90
CA PHE A 501 13.75 -16.67 34.94
C PHE A 501 14.34 -16.81 33.55
N VAL A 502 15.60 -16.38 33.39
CA VAL A 502 16.31 -16.47 32.12
C VAL A 502 17.50 -17.43 32.24
N ARG A 503 17.54 -18.43 31.37
CA ARG A 503 18.70 -19.33 31.21
C ARG A 503 19.38 -19.03 29.88
N TYR A 504 20.63 -18.60 29.95
CA TYR A 504 21.48 -18.41 28.77
C TYR A 504 22.22 -19.72 28.44
N GLY A 505 21.95 -20.29 27.27
CA GLY A 505 22.64 -21.45 26.72
C GLY A 505 23.72 -21.03 25.70
N GLN A 506 24.32 -22.00 25.01
CA GLN A 506 25.32 -21.71 23.97
C GLN A 506 24.70 -21.24 22.65
N SER A 507 23.51 -21.73 22.31
CA SER A 507 22.82 -21.47 21.03
C SER A 507 21.49 -20.72 21.18
N SER A 508 20.99 -20.59 22.41
CA SER A 508 19.69 -20.01 22.71
C SER A 508 19.56 -19.50 24.13
N GLN A 509 18.55 -18.68 24.35
CA GLN A 509 18.07 -18.25 25.65
C GLN A 509 16.66 -18.80 25.91
N GLN A 510 16.42 -19.24 27.14
CA GLN A 510 15.12 -19.70 27.60
C GLN A 510 14.59 -18.73 28.66
N LEU A 511 13.30 -18.42 28.59
CA LEU A 511 12.57 -17.54 29.49
C LEU A 511 11.40 -18.33 30.10
N ILE A 512 11.24 -18.25 31.41
CA ILE A 512 10.02 -18.63 32.11
C ILE A 512 9.63 -17.46 33.00
N GLU A 513 8.49 -16.83 32.75
CA GLU A 513 8.01 -15.63 33.45
C GLU A 513 6.60 -15.91 33.99
N PRO A 514 6.46 -16.33 35.25
CA PRO A 514 5.20 -16.23 35.97
C PRO A 514 4.78 -14.77 36.15
N ILE A 515 3.49 -14.53 36.01
CA ILE A 515 2.85 -13.22 36.09
C ILE A 515 1.63 -13.33 37.02
N VAL A 516 1.52 -12.41 37.97
CA VAL A 516 0.33 -12.26 38.82
C VAL A 516 -0.06 -10.79 38.85
N GLN A 517 -1.34 -10.50 38.65
CA GLN A 517 -1.91 -9.16 38.69
C GLN A 517 -3.10 -9.15 39.64
N ALA A 518 -3.14 -8.22 40.58
CA ALA A 518 -4.32 -7.91 41.37
C ALA A 518 -4.90 -6.58 40.87
N THR A 519 -6.20 -6.56 40.62
CA THR A 519 -6.95 -5.37 40.18
C THR A 519 -8.07 -5.09 41.18
N VAL A 520 -8.20 -3.83 41.58
CA VAL A 520 -9.25 -3.33 42.46
C VAL A 520 -9.99 -2.19 41.80
N ALA A 521 -11.31 -2.30 41.76
CA ALA A 521 -12.21 -1.27 41.30
C ALA A 521 -13.53 -1.36 42.09
N PRO A 522 -14.30 -0.26 42.23
CA PRO A 522 -15.62 -0.32 42.84
C PRO A 522 -16.56 -1.18 41.99
N LYS A 523 -17.54 -1.82 42.63
CA LYS A 523 -18.64 -2.49 41.91
C LYS A 523 -19.49 -1.45 41.18
N LEU A 524 -19.85 -1.72 39.92
CA LEU A 524 -20.69 -0.85 39.12
C LEU A 524 -21.89 -1.60 38.53
N PRO A 525 -23.07 -0.97 38.47
CA PRO A 525 -24.16 -1.50 37.69
C PRO A 525 -23.89 -1.26 36.19
N ASN A 526 -23.18 -2.19 35.55
CA ASN A 526 -22.94 -2.22 34.10
C ASN A 526 -24.22 -2.42 33.25
N GLY A 527 -25.42 -2.33 33.84
CA GLY A 527 -26.72 -2.52 33.17
C GLY A 527 -27.22 -1.29 32.38
N LYS A 528 -28.48 -1.36 31.89
CA LYS A 528 -29.18 -0.46 30.94
C LYS A 528 -29.23 1.06 31.27
N ILE A 529 -28.56 1.50 32.33
CA ILE A 529 -28.56 2.86 32.86
C ILE A 529 -27.79 3.84 31.96
N PHE A 530 -26.75 3.36 31.27
CA PHE A 530 -25.93 4.15 30.36
C PHE A 530 -26.16 3.69 28.91
N PRO A 531 -26.19 4.64 27.94
CA PRO A 531 -26.09 4.33 26.52
C PRO A 531 -24.84 3.51 26.24
N ASN A 532 -24.94 2.53 25.33
CA ASN A 532 -23.83 1.67 24.96
C ASN A 532 -23.59 1.77 23.45
N GLU A 533 -22.54 2.50 23.07
CA GLU A 533 -22.17 2.77 21.70
C GLU A 533 -20.90 2.02 21.29
N ASP A 534 -19.93 1.92 22.20
CA ASP A 534 -18.60 1.35 21.91
C ASP A 534 -18.18 0.18 22.80
N SER A 535 -19.07 -0.32 23.67
CA SER A 535 -18.86 -1.47 24.56
C SER A 535 -19.88 -2.60 24.33
N VAL A 536 -20.24 -2.84 23.07
CA VAL A 536 -21.31 -3.80 22.70
C VAL A 536 -20.83 -5.25 22.77
N ASP A 537 -19.59 -5.48 22.34
CA ASP A 537 -18.97 -6.80 22.26
C ASP A 537 -17.69 -6.85 23.08
N VAL A 538 -17.48 -7.99 23.73
CA VAL A 538 -16.26 -8.32 24.47
C VAL A 538 -15.72 -9.62 23.91
N GLU A 539 -14.55 -9.53 23.29
CA GLU A 539 -13.83 -10.70 22.82
C GLU A 539 -12.69 -10.98 23.79
N PHE A 540 -12.89 -11.93 24.70
CA PHE A 540 -11.88 -12.31 25.70
C PHE A 540 -10.83 -13.25 25.09
N ASP A 541 -9.56 -12.88 25.23
CA ASP A 541 -8.39 -13.63 24.76
C ASP A 541 -7.13 -13.27 25.56
N GLU A 542 -5.96 -13.75 25.12
CA GLU A 542 -4.70 -13.50 25.81
C GLU A 542 -4.28 -12.02 25.79
N VAL A 543 -4.74 -11.24 24.80
CA VAL A 543 -4.32 -9.86 24.58
C VAL A 543 -4.95 -8.94 25.62
N ASN A 544 -6.21 -9.21 25.99
CA ASN A 544 -6.92 -8.41 26.98
C ASN A 544 -6.96 -9.02 28.39
N LEU A 545 -6.41 -10.22 28.62
CA LEU A 545 -6.40 -10.85 29.93
C LEU A 545 -5.86 -9.95 31.06
N LEU A 546 -4.78 -9.22 30.78
CA LEU A 546 -4.07 -8.37 31.75
C LEU A 546 -4.46 -6.88 31.64
N THR A 547 -5.42 -6.51 30.78
CA THR A 547 -5.80 -5.10 30.61
C THR A 547 -6.71 -4.62 31.74
N PRO A 548 -6.66 -3.33 32.12
CA PRO A 548 -7.54 -2.81 33.17
C PRO A 548 -9.03 -2.87 32.86
N ASN A 549 -9.40 -2.54 31.64
CA ASN A 549 -10.75 -2.73 31.14
C ASN A 549 -10.73 -3.78 30.02
N ARG A 550 -11.52 -4.84 30.15
CA ARG A 550 -11.67 -5.88 29.10
C ARG A 550 -12.80 -5.55 28.11
N TYR A 551 -13.68 -4.61 28.43
CA TYR A 551 -14.63 -4.10 27.45
C TYR A 551 -13.93 -3.28 26.38
N THR A 552 -14.47 -3.35 25.17
CA THR A 552 -14.21 -2.34 24.15
C THR A 552 -14.80 -1.00 24.63
N GLY A 553 -14.11 0.12 24.45
CA GLY A 553 -14.63 1.43 24.88
C GLY A 553 -14.74 1.64 26.39
N ILE A 554 -15.68 2.49 26.81
CA ILE A 554 -15.86 2.90 28.23
C ILE A 554 -17.32 2.92 28.70
N ASP A 555 -18.27 2.57 27.84
CA ASP A 555 -19.70 2.55 28.19
C ASP A 555 -20.03 1.41 29.14
N ARG A 556 -19.26 0.33 29.07
CA ARG A 556 -19.17 -0.73 30.07
C ARG A 556 -17.74 -0.79 30.61
N LEU A 557 -17.59 -1.06 31.90
CA LEU A 557 -16.30 -1.09 32.58
C LEU A 557 -16.15 -2.35 33.39
N ASP A 558 -14.96 -2.91 33.41
CA ASP A 558 -14.65 -4.10 34.17
C ASP A 558 -14.47 -3.79 35.65
N ASP A 559 -15.51 -4.08 36.44
CA ASP A 559 -15.66 -3.65 37.82
C ASP A 559 -15.24 -4.72 38.85
N GLY A 560 -15.20 -4.31 40.12
CA GLY A 560 -14.91 -5.20 41.23
C GLY A 560 -13.43 -5.57 41.40
N MET A 561 -13.20 -6.67 42.12
CA MET A 561 -11.86 -7.12 42.51
C MET A 561 -11.54 -8.43 41.81
N ARG A 562 -10.31 -8.56 41.29
CA ARG A 562 -9.86 -9.78 40.65
C ARG A 562 -8.36 -10.01 40.78
N VAL A 563 -7.98 -11.27 40.69
CA VAL A 563 -6.59 -11.73 40.57
C VAL A 563 -6.45 -12.45 39.24
N THR A 564 -5.60 -11.93 38.37
CA THR A 564 -5.23 -12.52 37.10
C THR A 564 -3.85 -13.15 37.24
N TYR A 565 -3.66 -14.34 36.68
CA TYR A 565 -2.37 -15.03 36.71
C TYR A 565 -2.09 -15.69 35.36
N GLY A 566 -0.81 -15.82 35.04
CA GLY A 566 -0.39 -16.45 33.82
C GLY A 566 1.08 -16.85 33.83
N LEU A 567 1.45 -17.65 32.85
CA LEU A 567 2.80 -18.12 32.63
C LEU A 567 3.19 -17.82 31.19
N ARG A 568 4.30 -17.12 31.02
CA ARG A 568 4.95 -16.97 29.72
C ARG A 568 6.19 -17.85 29.71
N THR A 569 6.33 -18.69 28.70
CA THR A 569 7.57 -19.41 28.39
C THR A 569 8.02 -19.04 27.00
N ALA A 570 9.32 -18.83 26.82
CA ALA A 570 9.87 -18.54 25.51
C ALA A 570 11.26 -19.14 25.31
N TYR A 571 11.56 -19.48 24.07
CA TYR A 571 12.85 -19.93 23.58
C TYR A 571 13.24 -18.99 22.44
N TYR A 572 14.42 -18.39 22.53
CA TYR A 572 14.95 -17.54 21.47
C TYR A 572 16.34 -18.05 21.07
N GLY A 573 16.48 -18.49 19.82
CA GLY A 573 17.78 -18.86 19.25
C GLY A 573 18.59 -17.63 18.87
N TYR A 574 19.91 -17.63 19.14
CA TYR A 574 20.75 -16.46 18.87
C TYR A 574 20.99 -16.18 17.40
N LYS A 575 20.87 -17.19 16.54
CA LYS A 575 21.04 -17.07 15.08
C LYS A 575 19.70 -17.08 14.33
N GLN A 576 18.79 -17.93 14.79
CA GLN A 576 17.53 -18.24 14.13
C GLN A 576 16.60 -18.89 15.15
N GLY A 577 15.30 -18.66 14.97
CA GLY A 577 14.29 -19.45 15.63
C GLY A 577 13.76 -18.82 16.91
N SER A 578 12.44 -18.80 17.07
CA SER A 578 11.78 -18.45 18.31
C SER A 578 10.58 -19.35 18.54
N ALA A 579 10.25 -19.55 19.82
CA ALA A 579 9.01 -20.14 20.24
C ALA A 579 8.56 -19.43 21.51
N SER A 580 7.31 -19.01 21.62
CA SER A 580 6.73 -18.50 22.85
C SER A 580 5.35 -19.07 23.08
N LEU A 581 5.05 -19.38 24.33
CA LEU A 581 3.74 -19.80 24.78
C LEU A 581 3.34 -18.93 25.97
N PHE A 582 2.15 -18.36 25.90
CA PHE A 582 1.49 -17.71 27.02
C PHE A 582 0.22 -18.46 27.37
N LEU A 583 0.00 -18.67 28.66
CA LEU A 583 -1.21 -19.26 29.23
C LEU A 583 -1.65 -18.40 30.40
N GLY A 584 -2.94 -18.13 30.55
CA GLY A 584 -3.42 -17.39 31.70
C GLY A 584 -4.92 -17.50 31.95
N GLN A 585 -5.29 -17.04 33.14
CA GLN A 585 -6.65 -17.07 33.65
C GLN A 585 -6.86 -15.91 34.64
N SER A 586 -8.11 -15.54 34.86
CA SER A 586 -8.54 -14.52 35.81
C SER A 586 -9.53 -15.11 36.80
N HIS A 587 -9.37 -14.78 38.08
CA HIS A 587 -10.30 -15.12 39.15
C HIS A 587 -10.86 -13.84 39.79
N ARG A 588 -12.17 -13.64 39.68
CA ARG A 588 -12.91 -12.52 40.25
C ARG A 588 -13.34 -12.87 41.68
N LEU A 589 -13.08 -11.95 42.60
CA LEU A 589 -13.40 -12.09 44.03
C LEU A 589 -14.78 -11.50 44.38
N THR A 590 -15.49 -10.94 43.40
CA THR A 590 -16.74 -10.20 43.57
C THR A 590 -17.86 -10.76 42.70
N ASP A 591 -19.06 -10.93 43.26
CA ASP A 591 -20.19 -11.67 42.66
C ASP A 591 -20.97 -10.97 41.53
N SER A 592 -20.41 -9.96 40.86
CA SER A 592 -21.06 -9.28 39.74
C SER A 592 -20.24 -9.41 38.46
N SER A 593 -20.79 -10.10 37.46
CA SER A 593 -20.29 -10.10 36.09
C SER A 593 -21.26 -9.27 35.23
N GLY A 594 -20.85 -8.05 34.86
CA GLY A 594 -21.55 -7.29 33.81
C GLY A 594 -21.43 -7.94 32.42
N PHE A 595 -20.72 -9.06 32.32
CA PHE A 595 -20.39 -9.75 31.08
C PHE A 595 -21.53 -10.67 30.65
N LYS A 596 -21.76 -10.75 29.34
CA LYS A 596 -22.78 -11.61 28.76
C LYS A 596 -22.30 -13.08 28.80
N VAL A 597 -23.26 -14.01 28.82
CA VAL A 597 -22.99 -15.45 28.63
C VAL A 597 -22.20 -15.67 27.34
N GLY A 598 -21.17 -16.53 27.38
CA GLY A 598 -20.30 -16.80 26.24
C GLY A 598 -19.09 -15.88 26.12
N SER A 599 -18.96 -14.90 27.01
CA SER A 599 -17.81 -13.98 27.01
C SER A 599 -16.52 -14.65 27.48
N GLY A 600 -16.61 -15.74 28.24
CA GLY A 600 -15.50 -16.35 28.98
C GLY A 600 -15.16 -15.60 30.28
N LEU A 601 -16.01 -14.65 30.70
CA LEU A 601 -15.83 -13.74 31.84
C LEU A 601 -17.09 -13.62 32.73
N GLU A 602 -18.13 -14.38 32.40
CA GLU A 602 -19.44 -14.42 33.08
C GLU A 602 -19.36 -15.00 34.49
N ASP A 603 -18.44 -15.92 34.75
CA ASP A 603 -18.29 -16.57 36.05
C ASP A 603 -17.21 -15.92 36.92
N HIS A 604 -17.04 -16.43 38.13
CA HIS A 604 -15.94 -16.02 39.01
C HIS A 604 -14.58 -16.41 38.44
N VAL A 605 -14.50 -17.52 37.72
CA VAL A 605 -13.29 -17.96 37.05
C VAL A 605 -13.47 -17.68 35.56
N SER A 606 -12.47 -17.09 34.92
CA SER A 606 -12.51 -16.90 33.47
C SER A 606 -12.17 -18.20 32.75
N ASP A 607 -12.54 -18.27 31.47
CA ASP A 607 -11.97 -19.24 30.55
C ASP A 607 -10.43 -19.20 30.57
N TYR A 608 -9.81 -20.33 30.22
CA TYR A 608 -8.38 -20.40 29.97
C TYR A 608 -8.10 -19.77 28.60
N VAL A 609 -7.15 -18.84 28.55
CA VAL A 609 -6.69 -18.21 27.31
C VAL A 609 -5.21 -18.46 27.11
N GLY A 610 -4.79 -18.56 25.85
CA GLY A 610 -3.39 -18.75 25.54
C GLY A 610 -3.04 -18.49 24.09
N ARG A 611 -1.74 -18.29 23.86
CA ARG A 611 -1.17 -18.08 22.54
C ARG A 611 0.17 -18.79 22.42
N LEU A 612 0.33 -19.52 21.32
CA LEU A 612 1.56 -20.13 20.87
C LEU A 612 2.05 -19.39 19.61
N ASP A 613 3.24 -18.81 19.69
CA ASP A 613 3.97 -18.29 18.54
C ASP A 613 5.19 -19.19 18.32
N LEU A 614 5.31 -19.80 17.14
CA LEU A 614 6.34 -20.78 16.84
C LEU A 614 6.93 -20.50 15.46
N GLN A 615 8.17 -20.03 15.45
CA GLN A 615 8.94 -19.78 14.24
C GLN A 615 10.35 -20.35 14.40
N PRO A 616 10.53 -21.69 14.40
CA PRO A 616 11.83 -22.32 14.67
C PRO A 616 12.85 -22.06 13.54
N ALA A 617 12.35 -21.75 12.33
CA ALA A 617 13.13 -21.42 11.15
C ALA A 617 12.30 -20.62 10.15
N GLU A 618 12.92 -20.10 9.08
CA GLU A 618 12.20 -19.32 8.04
C GLU A 618 11.14 -20.13 7.28
N TRP A 619 11.30 -21.46 7.26
CA TRP A 619 10.39 -22.37 6.59
C TRP A 619 9.14 -22.71 7.41
N LEU A 620 9.03 -22.32 8.69
CA LEU A 620 7.84 -22.59 9.51
C LEU A 620 7.48 -21.37 10.35
N ASP A 621 6.23 -20.95 10.25
CA ASP A 621 5.63 -19.89 11.06
C ASP A 621 4.25 -20.36 11.50
N VAL A 622 4.02 -20.40 12.81
CA VAL A 622 2.75 -20.82 13.41
C VAL A 622 2.37 -19.82 14.50
N ASN A 623 1.17 -19.26 14.37
CA ASN A 623 0.52 -18.41 15.34
C ASN A 623 -0.80 -19.07 15.75
N TYR A 624 -0.94 -19.48 17.00
CA TYR A 624 -2.11 -20.18 17.48
C TYR A 624 -2.62 -19.58 18.79
N GLY A 625 -3.76 -18.89 18.73
CA GLY A 625 -4.51 -18.42 19.89
C GLY A 625 -5.69 -19.33 20.19
N PHE A 626 -6.00 -19.51 21.47
CA PHE A 626 -7.15 -20.31 21.89
C PHE A 626 -7.81 -19.80 23.16
N ARG A 627 -9.10 -20.11 23.28
CA ARG A 627 -9.88 -19.97 24.52
C ARG A 627 -10.64 -21.26 24.80
N ILE A 628 -10.52 -21.75 26.02
CA ILE A 628 -11.12 -23.00 26.49
C ILE A 628 -11.96 -22.71 27.73
N ASP A 629 -13.18 -23.24 27.73
CA ASP A 629 -14.13 -23.14 28.84
C ASP A 629 -13.52 -23.70 30.14
N HIS A 630 -13.64 -22.95 31.23
CA HIS A 630 -12.96 -23.32 32.47
C HIS A 630 -13.56 -24.56 33.17
N ASP A 631 -14.86 -24.80 32.99
CA ASP A 631 -15.59 -25.90 33.64
C ASP A 631 -15.64 -27.15 32.76
N THR A 632 -16.02 -26.99 31.49
CA THR A 632 -16.27 -28.10 30.57
C THR A 632 -15.06 -28.49 29.74
N LEU A 633 -14.00 -27.67 29.75
CA LEU A 633 -12.81 -27.81 28.89
C LEU A 633 -13.12 -27.84 27.38
N LYS A 634 -14.33 -27.42 26.99
CA LYS A 634 -14.70 -27.31 25.58
C LYS A 634 -14.00 -26.12 24.94
N PRO A 635 -13.56 -26.24 23.67
CA PRO A 635 -13.03 -25.10 22.95
C PRO A 635 -14.13 -24.06 22.72
N ARG A 636 -13.82 -22.79 23.01
CA ARG A 636 -14.70 -21.65 22.73
C ARG A 636 -14.20 -20.84 21.54
N ARG A 637 -12.87 -20.78 21.38
CA ARG A 637 -12.22 -20.09 20.28
C ARG A 637 -10.92 -20.76 19.89
N HIS A 638 -10.66 -20.84 18.58
CA HIS A 638 -9.35 -21.12 18.02
C HIS A 638 -9.06 -20.12 16.91
N SER A 639 -7.85 -19.58 16.89
CA SER A 639 -7.33 -18.81 15.78
C SER A 639 -5.95 -19.34 15.45
N LEU A 640 -5.79 -19.90 14.26
CA LEU A 640 -4.53 -20.47 13.78
C LEU A 640 -4.14 -19.75 12.50
N ASN A 641 -2.94 -19.22 12.42
CA ASN A 641 -2.28 -18.86 11.17
C ASN A 641 -0.98 -19.65 11.11
N ALA A 642 -0.84 -20.52 10.11
CA ALA A 642 0.35 -21.32 9.95
C ALA A 642 0.83 -21.25 8.50
N SER A 643 2.13 -21.19 8.29
CA SER A 643 2.75 -21.35 6.98
C SER A 643 4.01 -22.19 7.08
N ALA A 644 4.19 -23.08 6.11
CA ALA A 644 5.29 -24.03 6.08
C ALA A 644 5.85 -24.17 4.66
N GLY A 645 7.17 -24.33 4.54
CA GLY A 645 7.87 -24.57 3.29
C GLY A 645 8.79 -23.44 2.84
N VAL A 646 9.41 -23.65 1.69
CA VAL A 646 10.44 -22.80 1.07
C VAL A 646 9.86 -22.07 -0.14
N PRO A 647 10.56 -21.11 -0.77
CA PRO A 647 10.04 -20.41 -1.96
C PRO A 647 9.62 -21.33 -3.13
N LEU A 648 10.21 -22.53 -3.24
CA LEU A 648 9.80 -23.55 -4.22
C LEU A 648 8.35 -24.03 -3.98
N LEU A 649 7.96 -24.21 -2.72
CA LEU A 649 6.61 -24.59 -2.31
C LEU A 649 6.39 -24.17 -0.86
N ARG A 650 5.51 -23.19 -0.68
CA ARG A 650 5.06 -22.70 0.62
C ARG A 650 3.56 -22.90 0.74
N LEU A 651 3.16 -23.68 1.74
CA LEU A 651 1.77 -23.91 2.11
C LEU A 651 1.40 -22.99 3.27
N GLY A 652 0.16 -22.54 3.31
CA GLY A 652 -0.38 -21.74 4.39
C GLY A 652 -1.78 -22.18 4.75
N THR A 653 -2.15 -21.99 6.01
CA THR A 653 -3.51 -22.17 6.50
C THR A 653 -3.85 -21.10 7.51
N SER A 654 -5.05 -20.55 7.42
CA SER A 654 -5.65 -19.71 8.45
C SER A 654 -6.94 -20.37 8.88
N TYR A 655 -7.10 -20.72 10.15
CA TYR A 655 -8.29 -21.38 10.68
C TYR A 655 -8.87 -20.56 11.84
N THR A 656 -10.17 -20.34 11.80
CA THR A 656 -10.92 -19.62 12.81
C THR A 656 -12.11 -20.45 13.23
N PHE A 657 -12.21 -20.68 14.54
CA PHE A 657 -13.35 -21.28 15.19
C PHE A 657 -13.84 -20.36 16.31
N VAL A 658 -15.14 -20.10 16.36
CA VAL A 658 -15.82 -19.33 17.39
C VAL A 658 -17.15 -20.01 17.70
N ASP A 659 -17.31 -20.49 18.92
CA ASP A 659 -18.50 -21.25 19.36
C ASP A 659 -19.75 -20.35 19.50
N GLN A 660 -19.57 -19.06 19.80
CA GLN A 660 -20.66 -18.10 19.99
C GLN A 660 -20.24 -16.73 19.44
N THR A 661 -20.92 -16.27 18.38
CA THR A 661 -20.77 -14.91 17.88
C THR A 661 -21.85 -14.01 18.49
N THR A 662 -21.45 -12.89 19.10
CA THR A 662 -22.41 -11.88 19.55
C THR A 662 -22.83 -11.01 18.35
N SER A 663 -23.97 -11.33 17.73
CA SER A 663 -24.56 -10.45 16.72
C SER A 663 -25.09 -9.15 17.34
N ARG A 664 -25.05 -8.04 16.57
CA ARG A 664 -25.63 -6.71 16.89
C ARG A 664 -27.11 -6.79 17.27
N THR A 665 -27.80 -7.82 16.82
CA THR A 665 -29.14 -8.23 17.25
C THR A 665 -28.99 -9.60 17.90
N ALA A 666 -29.03 -9.65 19.23
CA ALA A 666 -28.70 -10.81 20.07
C ALA A 666 -29.69 -11.99 19.97
N THR A 667 -29.98 -12.50 18.76
CA THR A 667 -30.92 -13.60 18.52
C THR A 667 -30.37 -14.75 17.69
N THR A 668 -29.18 -14.64 17.08
CA THR A 668 -28.52 -15.78 16.41
C THR A 668 -27.10 -15.96 16.95
N LEU A 669 -26.94 -16.91 17.86
CA LEU A 669 -25.65 -17.47 18.29
C LEU A 669 -25.23 -18.48 17.22
N ASP A 670 -24.64 -18.00 16.12
CA ASP A 670 -24.14 -18.91 15.10
C ASP A 670 -22.68 -19.22 15.41
N ARG A 671 -22.39 -20.53 15.44
CA ARG A 671 -21.02 -21.06 15.46
C ARG A 671 -20.37 -20.74 14.12
N VAL A 672 -19.17 -20.17 14.17
CA VAL A 672 -18.39 -19.86 12.98
C VAL A 672 -17.16 -20.75 12.95
N GLU A 673 -17.01 -21.50 11.88
CA GLU A 673 -15.82 -22.32 11.66
C GLU A 673 -15.42 -22.22 10.19
N GLN A 674 -14.20 -21.73 9.94
CA GLN A 674 -13.69 -21.49 8.59
C GLN A 674 -12.19 -21.74 8.53
N ALA A 675 -11.73 -22.33 7.43
CA ALA A 675 -10.33 -22.42 7.06
C ALA A 675 -10.05 -21.73 5.73
N THR A 676 -8.91 -21.08 5.61
CA THR A 676 -8.34 -20.59 4.36
C THR A 676 -7.04 -21.33 4.11
N PHE A 677 -6.95 -22.06 3.01
CA PHE A 677 -5.75 -22.75 2.58
C PHE A 677 -5.07 -21.95 1.49
N SER A 678 -3.76 -21.78 1.58
CA SER A 678 -2.96 -21.14 0.54
C SER A 678 -1.78 -22.01 0.10
N LEU A 679 -1.42 -21.91 -1.17
CA LEU A 679 -0.26 -22.53 -1.77
C LEU A 679 0.42 -21.47 -2.63
N ASN A 680 1.71 -21.24 -2.40
CA ASN A 680 2.54 -20.38 -3.24
C ASN A 680 3.77 -21.17 -3.65
N SER A 681 4.09 -21.20 -4.94
CA SER A 681 5.15 -22.04 -5.46
C SER A 681 5.83 -21.37 -6.65
N ASN A 682 7.15 -21.17 -6.55
CA ASN A 682 8.01 -20.86 -7.69
C ASN A 682 8.59 -22.17 -8.24
N PHE A 683 7.73 -23.03 -8.78
CA PHE A 683 8.04 -24.43 -9.12
C PHE A 683 9.06 -24.59 -10.25
N VAL A 684 9.16 -23.61 -11.14
CA VAL A 684 10.12 -23.55 -12.25
C VAL A 684 10.60 -22.11 -12.39
N GLN A 685 11.80 -21.90 -12.93
CA GLN A 685 12.30 -20.57 -13.26
C GLN A 685 11.26 -19.80 -14.10
N ASN A 686 11.00 -18.55 -13.74
CA ASN A 686 10.00 -17.65 -14.36
C ASN A 686 8.52 -18.05 -14.14
N TRP A 687 8.22 -19.18 -13.49
CA TRP A 687 6.84 -19.61 -13.23
C TRP A 687 6.51 -19.58 -11.74
N GLY A 688 5.40 -18.92 -11.42
CA GLY A 688 4.81 -18.86 -10.09
C GLY A 688 3.36 -19.34 -10.11
N LEU A 689 2.98 -20.15 -9.13
CA LEU A 689 1.61 -20.58 -8.88
C LEU A 689 1.19 -20.10 -7.48
N GLY A 690 0.07 -19.38 -7.41
CA GLY A 690 -0.60 -19.00 -6.18
C GLY A 690 -2.01 -19.57 -6.15
N ILE A 691 -2.39 -20.28 -5.10
CA ILE A 691 -3.75 -20.77 -4.87
C ILE A 691 -4.18 -20.31 -3.48
N SER A 692 -5.42 -19.84 -3.37
CA SER A 692 -6.10 -19.53 -2.11
C SER A 692 -7.51 -20.11 -2.16
N HIS A 693 -7.89 -20.85 -1.11
CA HIS A 693 -9.18 -21.51 -1.01
C HIS A 693 -9.77 -21.27 0.36
N VAL A 694 -10.98 -20.73 0.40
CA VAL A 694 -11.73 -20.51 1.64
C VAL A 694 -12.82 -21.57 1.76
N GLN A 695 -12.76 -22.35 2.83
CA GLN A 695 -13.71 -23.41 3.18
C GLN A 695 -14.40 -23.03 4.49
N ALA A 696 -15.72 -22.94 4.49
CA ALA A 696 -16.49 -22.86 5.73
C ALA A 696 -16.94 -24.26 6.15
N MET A 697 -16.95 -24.50 7.46
CA MET A 697 -17.50 -25.70 8.08
C MET A 697 -18.84 -25.35 8.77
N GLU A 698 -18.93 -24.19 9.40
CA GLU A 698 -20.12 -23.72 10.11
C GLU A 698 -20.37 -22.23 9.81
N PRO A 699 -21.62 -21.74 9.84
CA PRO A 699 -22.87 -22.49 10.06
C PRO A 699 -23.36 -23.27 8.82
N GLN A 700 -22.79 -22.96 7.65
CA GLN A 700 -23.12 -23.63 6.39
C GLN A 700 -21.86 -24.24 5.79
N PRO A 701 -21.61 -25.55 5.93
CA PRO A 701 -20.44 -26.20 5.38
C PRO A 701 -20.38 -26.04 3.85
N GLY A 702 -19.22 -25.67 3.34
CA GLY A 702 -18.98 -25.57 1.91
C GLY A 702 -17.88 -24.58 1.54
N PRO A 703 -17.39 -24.65 0.30
CA PRO A 703 -16.42 -23.69 -0.20
C PRO A 703 -17.07 -22.30 -0.27
N ARG A 704 -16.28 -21.25 -0.02
CA ARG A 704 -16.70 -19.84 -0.14
C ARG A 704 -16.10 -19.21 -1.39
N SER A 705 -14.80 -19.38 -1.58
CA SER A 705 -14.10 -18.91 -2.77
C SER A 705 -12.84 -19.73 -3.02
N THR A 706 -12.45 -19.83 -4.30
CA THR A 706 -11.14 -20.31 -4.73
C THR A 706 -10.56 -19.30 -5.70
N LEU A 707 -9.31 -18.90 -5.48
CA LEU A 707 -8.51 -18.08 -6.37
C LEU A 707 -7.26 -18.86 -6.74
N ALA A 708 -6.98 -19.00 -8.03
CA ALA A 708 -5.75 -19.56 -8.56
C ALA A 708 -5.13 -18.55 -9.53
N THR A 709 -3.85 -18.26 -9.35
CA THR A 709 -3.07 -17.34 -10.16
C THR A 709 -1.83 -18.06 -10.66
N LEU A 710 -1.75 -18.26 -11.97
CA LEU A 710 -0.55 -18.73 -12.64
C LEU A 710 0.15 -17.52 -13.26
N THR A 711 1.39 -17.28 -12.86
CA THR A 711 2.21 -16.17 -13.37
C THR A 711 3.42 -16.74 -14.09
N TYR A 712 3.59 -16.35 -15.34
CA TYR A 712 4.86 -16.40 -16.05
C TYR A 712 5.49 -15.01 -16.04
N GLY A 713 6.77 -14.91 -15.68
CA GLY A 713 7.49 -13.64 -15.67
C GLY A 713 8.98 -13.85 -15.93
N ASP A 714 9.45 -13.33 -17.05
CA ASP A 714 10.87 -13.33 -17.45
C ASP A 714 11.44 -11.91 -17.47
N GLU A 715 12.55 -11.66 -18.16
CA GLU A 715 13.18 -10.35 -18.26
C GLU A 715 12.32 -9.30 -19.00
N CYS A 716 11.45 -9.70 -19.93
CA CYS A 716 10.76 -8.79 -20.85
C CYS A 716 9.23 -8.91 -20.90
N LEU A 717 8.63 -9.95 -20.31
CA LEU A 717 7.19 -10.22 -20.32
C LEU A 717 6.71 -10.69 -18.95
N ILE A 718 5.51 -10.26 -18.57
CA ILE A 718 4.72 -10.91 -17.52
C ILE A 718 3.35 -11.32 -18.10
N PHE A 719 2.99 -12.58 -17.92
CA PHE A 719 1.68 -13.12 -18.28
C PHE A 719 1.04 -13.75 -17.05
N GLN A 720 -0.17 -13.33 -16.71
CA GLN A 720 -0.92 -13.87 -15.58
C GLN A 720 -2.25 -14.45 -16.05
N THR A 721 -2.53 -15.67 -15.62
CA THR A 721 -3.86 -16.28 -15.69
C THR A 721 -4.44 -16.33 -14.29
N ILE A 722 -5.57 -15.67 -14.10
CA ILE A 722 -6.26 -15.56 -12.81
C ILE A 722 -7.61 -16.24 -12.95
N LEU A 723 -7.78 -17.32 -12.22
CA LEU A 723 -9.01 -18.09 -12.12
C LEU A 723 -9.62 -17.87 -10.75
N ARG A 724 -10.89 -17.53 -10.73
CA ARG A 724 -11.64 -17.43 -9.50
C ARG A 724 -12.97 -18.15 -9.61
N ARG A 725 -13.33 -18.87 -8.57
CA ARG A 725 -14.66 -19.40 -8.34
C ARG A 725 -15.19 -18.82 -7.04
N ASP A 726 -16.30 -18.12 -7.12
CA ASP A 726 -17.09 -17.74 -5.96
C ASP A 726 -18.24 -18.73 -5.79
N PHE A 727 -18.36 -19.32 -4.61
CA PHE A 727 -19.38 -20.33 -4.29
C PHE A 727 -20.51 -19.76 -3.43
N THR A 728 -20.36 -18.53 -2.93
CA THR A 728 -21.38 -17.87 -2.13
C THR A 728 -22.43 -17.23 -3.03
N THR A 729 -23.67 -17.70 -2.94
CA THR A 729 -24.83 -17.00 -3.49
C THR A 729 -25.20 -15.86 -2.56
N SER A 730 -24.99 -14.61 -2.97
CA SER A 730 -25.43 -13.46 -2.18
C SER A 730 -26.85 -13.05 -2.55
N SER A 731 -27.65 -12.63 -1.58
CA SER A 731 -28.93 -11.94 -1.82
C SER A 731 -28.70 -10.65 -2.62
N ASN A 732 -27.48 -10.10 -2.60
CA ASN A 732 -26.99 -8.88 -3.24
C ASN A 732 -26.98 -8.88 -4.79
N GLY A 733 -27.73 -9.77 -5.44
CA GLY A 733 -27.83 -9.82 -6.90
C GLY A 733 -26.55 -10.25 -7.63
N VAL A 734 -25.45 -10.54 -6.93
CA VAL A 734 -24.22 -11.17 -7.45
C VAL A 734 -24.27 -12.65 -7.10
N LYS A 735 -24.39 -13.49 -8.13
CA LYS A 735 -24.51 -14.95 -7.99
C LYS A 735 -23.14 -15.61 -7.86
N ASP A 736 -23.14 -16.88 -7.45
CA ASP A 736 -21.99 -17.77 -7.58
C ASP A 736 -21.50 -17.76 -9.05
N GLY A 737 -20.20 -17.84 -9.25
CA GLY A 737 -19.65 -17.54 -10.57
C GLY A 737 -18.19 -17.86 -10.75
N ASN A 738 -17.84 -18.11 -12.00
CA ASN A 738 -16.46 -18.25 -12.45
C ASN A 738 -16.02 -16.92 -13.02
N THR A 739 -14.80 -16.53 -12.71
CA THR A 739 -14.13 -15.42 -13.35
C THR A 739 -12.76 -15.89 -13.80
N LEU A 740 -12.49 -15.79 -15.10
CA LEU A 740 -11.21 -16.05 -15.73
C LEU A 740 -10.68 -14.74 -16.28
N PHE A 741 -9.50 -14.31 -15.84
CA PHE A 741 -8.82 -13.11 -16.32
C PHE A 741 -7.44 -13.46 -16.85
N PHE A 742 -7.08 -12.80 -17.94
CA PHE A 742 -5.75 -12.81 -18.51
C PHE A 742 -5.18 -11.40 -18.46
N ARG A 743 -3.93 -11.32 -18.03
CA ARG A 743 -3.17 -10.08 -17.98
C ARG A 743 -1.84 -10.28 -18.68
N PHE A 744 -1.57 -9.39 -19.61
CA PHE A 744 -0.27 -9.28 -20.28
C PHE A 744 0.38 -7.98 -19.80
N VAL A 745 1.70 -8.01 -19.62
CA VAL A 745 2.53 -6.84 -19.38
C VAL A 745 3.79 -6.97 -20.20
N PHE A 746 3.93 -6.12 -21.21
CA PHE A 746 5.17 -5.97 -21.96
C PHE A 746 6.05 -4.99 -21.18
N LYS A 747 7.15 -5.50 -20.61
CA LYS A 747 8.09 -4.62 -19.89
C LYS A 747 8.67 -3.61 -20.88
N ASN A 748 8.93 -2.39 -20.41
CA ASN A 748 9.42 -1.27 -21.23
C ASN A 748 8.41 -0.69 -22.23
N VAL A 749 7.23 -1.31 -22.42
CA VAL A 749 6.13 -0.79 -23.25
C VAL A 749 4.84 -0.80 -22.43
N GLY A 750 4.75 0.16 -21.51
CA GLY A 750 3.55 0.44 -20.72
C GLY A 750 3.75 0.35 -19.20
N GLU A 751 4.24 -0.78 -18.69
CA GLU A 751 4.28 -1.04 -17.25
C GLU A 751 5.57 -1.79 -16.83
N PHE A 752 6.32 -1.21 -15.90
CA PHE A 752 7.65 -1.71 -15.47
C PHE A 752 7.63 -2.61 -14.22
N LYS A 753 6.54 -2.57 -13.46
CA LYS A 753 6.32 -3.43 -12.29
C LYS A 753 4.96 -4.07 -12.42
N THR A 754 4.82 -5.33 -12.03
CA THR A 754 3.53 -5.88 -11.61
C THR A 754 3.02 -5.01 -10.47
N PRO A 755 1.97 -4.20 -10.64
CA PRO A 755 1.07 -3.96 -9.53
C PRO A 755 0.64 -5.34 -9.10
N SER A 756 0.83 -5.65 -7.82
CA SER A 756 -0.18 -6.46 -7.14
C SER A 756 -1.53 -5.94 -7.59
N ILE A 757 -2.50 -6.82 -7.84
CA ILE A 757 -3.90 -6.42 -7.80
C ILE A 757 -4.16 -6.05 -6.34
N SER A 758 -3.63 -4.91 -5.92
CA SER A 758 -3.79 -4.36 -4.60
C SER A 758 -4.92 -3.36 -4.76
N MET A 759 -6.10 -3.83 -4.40
CA MET A 759 -7.30 -3.00 -4.20
C MET A 759 -7.17 -2.12 -2.95
N ASN A 760 -5.94 -1.69 -2.61
CA ASN A 760 -5.55 -0.93 -1.42
C ASN A 760 -6.25 0.44 -1.34
N PHE A 761 -6.84 0.89 -2.44
CA PHE A 761 -7.61 2.13 -2.45
C PHE A 761 -8.98 1.97 -1.77
N LEU A 762 -9.69 0.86 -2.05
CA LEU A 762 -11.05 0.62 -1.54
C LEU A 762 -11.06 -0.19 -0.25
N GLY A 763 -10.14 -1.15 -0.09
CA GLY A 763 -10.01 -1.98 1.10
C GLY A 763 -9.55 -1.19 2.33
N ASN A 764 -10.14 -1.50 3.48
CA ASN A 764 -9.70 -0.96 4.76
C ASN A 764 -8.27 -1.44 5.06
N SER A 765 -7.37 -0.50 5.34
CA SER A 765 -6.07 -0.79 5.92
C SER A 765 -6.25 -1.14 7.39
N ALA A 766 -6.70 -2.36 7.66
CA ALA A 766 -6.70 -2.93 8.99
C ALA A 766 -6.28 -4.39 8.87
N THR A 767 -4.97 -4.62 8.72
CA THR A 767 -4.17 -5.77 9.21
C THR A 767 -2.89 -5.95 8.38
N THR A 768 -1.91 -5.08 8.62
CA THR A 768 -0.48 -5.46 8.61
C THR A 768 0.25 -4.39 9.43
N GLY A 769 0.03 -4.44 10.74
CA GLY A 769 0.99 -3.99 11.72
C GLY A 769 1.64 -5.23 12.30
N GLN A 770 2.57 -5.82 11.55
CA GLN A 770 3.71 -6.58 12.05
C GLN A 770 4.92 -6.17 11.25
#